data_AF-B1BNT4-F1
#
_entry.id   AF-B1BNT4-F1
#
_cell.length_a   1.000
_cell.length_b   1.000
_cell.length_c   1.000
_cell.angle_alpha   90.00
_cell.angle_beta   90.00
_cell.angle_gamma   90.00
#
_symmetry.space_group_name_H-M   'P 1'
#
loop_
_entity.id
_entity.type
_entity.pdbx_description
1 polymer ?
#
loop_
_entity_poly.entity_id
_entity_poly.type
_entity_poly.pdbx_seq_one_letter_code
_entity_poly.pdbx_strand_id
1 'polypeptide(L)'
;MKFFSKFKKVNVLLILFAFIGTIFLSSFSKLVLADENEYVLTNVLNGLIPTTNSKHMIISGDSTVPQVSILHPDSATDGDNSSSNDDSLNTKVIVGEETGGLDNGYSKWEPVFLQYDFKKIRPVKEIKIYRNTYDNAISTFKDVKVELSTSPNFEKDNTSVVFEKQDIIESRESKGNPQIISLDKAIDAQYIRIWGKGHYIENTNSSWKGYSNGNLYNEIEVMANVPKSEVPSQPDNIQPRNLASGKLPYVYGLEPSNIEAITDGKIDDNYAVHNSMGNNWLQFEYKNTYKFNSIKFKLEPGNYKSVKVAISNSPNNGFKEVFSKINWTQNNDLEVINLPSNTKGRYIRFTIDKDGKSKTKYSEIEIWGTGNNYDESKDEYVEPQSKYNELVWSDEFNGEKIDENKWTIIDGMVNHGAIYNRGAVSIKKDGNNSYLAINTKNFNSTEELIKAVGVDNYLGQSINKQKVTWSSGRIESKNKYSFQFGRMAVRAKVNDSQGIWPAIWMLSQDETGHDEIDVLEYLGQDPWGAWTTNHFGILGKNKASNGIRNSNYEAWSQDFHVFEVEWDPEFIKWYIDGKEIFQSTQGRDDGRDGMHTRPMFPILETQVGDGWVGDVDYNKQNTKQNSDYLIDWIRVYQMPNQANVKFDDLRSLDKKENKGYEVTPYSHTNNLIKLSDGDLNEENKDNFYYGGQPRLENNRIAVGENGGRESIIYNVTNVKDIHLTTYYQTIEDKITWNRSAGAYEGYSIRSSLISGNIDFKLFTSDDGEIWNEVRNVKIVDNFVEKHPGYARTTFDAYNLPKNTQFIKIEFPQYKNVKYRLNSGAIKDVKNTDIQLAKVTFLQNK
;
A
#
# COMPACT_ATOMS: atom_id res chain seq x y z
N MET A 1 -3.34 45.32 40.43
CA MET A 1 -3.21 46.21 41.61
C MET A 1 -2.09 45.64 42.49
N LYS A 2 -1.00 46.39 42.77
CA LYS A 2 0.20 46.00 43.59
C LYS A 2 1.02 44.79 43.04
N PHE A 3 2.30 44.91 42.65
CA PHE A 3 3.56 45.19 43.39
C PHE A 3 4.08 43.96 44.17
N PHE A 4 5.38 43.60 44.19
CA PHE A 4 6.69 44.18 43.77
C PHE A 4 7.69 43.01 43.51
N SER A 5 8.93 43.09 42.96
CA SER A 5 9.90 44.11 42.47
C SER A 5 10.90 43.41 41.47
N LYS A 6 12.20 43.68 41.18
CA LYS A 6 13.27 44.55 41.75
C LYS A 6 14.49 44.74 40.76
N PHE A 7 14.87 45.98 40.46
CA PHE A 7 16.22 46.59 40.30
C PHE A 7 17.40 45.82 39.61
N LYS A 8 18.00 46.34 38.50
CA LYS A 8 19.12 47.35 38.38
C LYS A 8 20.51 46.83 38.84
N LYS A 9 21.69 47.13 38.25
CA LYS A 9 22.27 48.17 37.35
C LYS A 9 23.37 47.52 36.46
N VAL A 10 23.86 48.13 35.36
CA VAL A 10 25.16 48.88 35.20
C VAL A 10 25.39 49.14 33.67
N ASN A 11 26.34 49.96 33.19
CA ASN A 11 26.28 51.42 33.02
C ASN A 11 27.58 51.99 32.35
N VAL A 12 27.51 52.69 31.19
CA VAL A 12 28.58 53.55 30.55
C VAL A 12 29.75 52.75 29.88
N LEU A 13 30.47 53.12 28.80
CA LEU A 13 30.89 54.36 28.07
C LEU A 13 30.89 54.07 26.54
N LEU A 14 30.48 54.90 25.55
CA LEU A 14 30.93 56.22 25.02
C LEU A 14 32.34 56.30 24.38
N ILE A 15 32.46 57.11 23.30
CA ILE A 15 33.67 57.73 22.68
C ILE A 15 34.46 56.94 21.59
N LEU A 16 34.72 57.66 20.47
CA LEU A 16 35.72 57.53 19.35
C LEU A 16 36.27 56.13 18.97
N PHE A 17 36.33 55.69 17.70
CA PHE A 17 36.41 56.40 16.40
C PHE A 17 37.71 57.20 16.14
N ALA A 18 38.88 56.53 16.16
CA ALA A 18 40.06 56.81 15.32
C ALA A 18 41.24 55.85 15.67
N PHE A 19 42.07 55.50 14.67
CA PHE A 19 43.32 54.70 14.78
C PHE A 19 43.12 53.22 15.27
N ILE A 20 43.71 52.18 14.68
CA ILE A 20 44.70 52.06 13.58
C ILE A 20 44.16 51.10 12.51
N GLY A 21 44.37 51.43 11.24
CA GLY A 21 44.20 50.49 10.12
C GLY A 21 45.54 50.09 9.51
N THR A 22 46.02 48.89 9.82
CA THR A 22 47.05 48.12 9.09
C THR A 22 47.00 46.65 9.57
N ILE A 23 47.47 45.71 8.74
CA ILE A 23 47.42 44.25 9.00
C ILE A 23 45.99 43.67 9.01
N PHE A 24 45.31 43.70 7.86
CA PHE A 24 44.38 42.64 7.42
C PHE A 24 44.11 42.70 5.89
N LEU A 25 45.20 42.84 5.12
CA LEU A 25 45.15 43.10 3.67
C LEU A 25 46.12 42.18 2.91
N SER A 26 46.11 40.88 3.25
CA SER A 26 46.99 39.87 2.66
C SER A 26 46.44 38.43 2.70
N SER A 27 45.11 38.26 2.73
CA SER A 27 44.47 36.92 2.82
C SER A 27 43.18 36.75 2.00
N PHE A 28 42.87 37.68 1.08
CA PHE A 28 41.78 37.53 0.11
C PHE A 28 42.36 37.23 -1.29
N SER A 29 42.78 35.98 -1.49
CA SER A 29 43.18 35.44 -2.78
C SER A 29 42.87 33.95 -2.79
N LYS A 30 42.05 33.49 -3.75
CA LYS A 30 41.37 32.18 -3.76
C LYS A 30 40.28 32.00 -2.68
N LEU A 31 39.29 32.90 -2.69
CA LEU A 31 37.94 32.37 -2.67
C LEU A 31 37.72 31.77 -4.07
N VAL A 32 37.49 30.46 -4.17
CA VAL A 32 37.09 29.85 -5.44
C VAL A 32 35.60 30.11 -5.59
N LEU A 33 35.25 31.10 -6.43
CA LEU A 33 33.91 31.14 -7.01
C LEU A 33 33.79 29.89 -7.88
N ALA A 34 32.96 28.95 -7.47
CA ALA A 34 32.49 27.91 -8.37
C ALA A 34 31.73 28.61 -9.51
N ASP A 35 32.05 28.26 -10.76
CA ASP A 35 31.39 28.89 -11.90
C ASP A 35 29.96 28.37 -11.99
N GLU A 36 28.99 29.19 -11.60
CA GLU A 36 27.56 28.84 -11.58
C GLU A 36 27.00 28.50 -12.96
N ASN A 37 27.77 28.76 -14.03
CA ASN A 37 27.44 28.45 -15.42
C ASN A 37 28.01 27.10 -15.90
N GLU A 38 28.73 26.34 -15.06
CA GLU A 38 29.24 25.02 -15.45
C GLU A 38 28.12 23.96 -15.38
N TYR A 39 27.80 23.34 -16.53
CA TYR A 39 26.83 22.25 -16.63
C TYR A 39 27.53 20.92 -16.88
N VAL A 40 26.98 19.83 -16.34
CA VAL A 40 27.40 18.46 -16.63
C VAL A 40 26.27 17.67 -17.30
N LEU A 41 26.63 16.81 -18.25
CA LEU A 41 25.69 15.93 -18.94
C LEU A 41 25.52 14.63 -18.12
N THR A 42 24.30 14.34 -17.67
CA THR A 42 23.97 13.15 -16.86
C THR A 42 22.65 12.53 -17.31
N ASN A 43 22.45 11.23 -17.05
CA ASN A 43 21.09 10.67 -17.10
C ASN A 43 20.26 11.35 -15.99
N VAL A 44 19.06 11.81 -16.32
CA VAL A 44 18.09 12.38 -15.36
C VAL A 44 16.92 11.45 -15.07
N LEU A 45 16.91 10.23 -15.61
CA LEU A 45 15.91 9.21 -15.30
C LEU A 45 16.28 8.24 -14.16
N ASN A 46 17.55 8.10 -13.78
CA ASN A 46 18.02 7.12 -12.80
C ASN A 46 17.10 7.01 -11.54
N GLY A 47 16.41 5.88 -11.40
CA GLY A 47 15.52 5.59 -10.27
C GLY A 47 14.19 6.35 -10.25
N LEU A 48 13.72 6.89 -11.38
CA LEU A 48 12.40 7.52 -11.50
C LEU A 48 11.33 6.53 -11.96
N ILE A 49 10.16 6.59 -11.34
CA ILE A 49 9.02 5.72 -11.64
C ILE A 49 8.13 6.34 -12.74
N PRO A 50 7.73 5.58 -13.78
CA PRO A 50 6.83 6.06 -14.83
C PRO A 50 5.35 6.00 -14.44
N THR A 51 4.54 6.74 -15.19
CA THR A 51 3.08 6.66 -15.27
C THR A 51 2.64 6.24 -16.67
N THR A 52 1.39 5.80 -16.86
CA THR A 52 0.86 5.37 -18.17
C THR A 52 -0.59 5.77 -18.38
N ASN A 53 -1.00 5.91 -19.64
CA ASN A 53 -2.39 6.03 -20.07
C ASN A 53 -3.08 4.67 -20.37
N SER A 54 -2.41 3.53 -20.16
CA SER A 54 -3.04 2.24 -20.42
C SER A 54 -4.28 2.02 -19.55
N LYS A 55 -5.33 1.50 -20.19
CA LYS A 55 -6.58 1.06 -19.55
C LYS A 55 -6.58 -0.42 -19.23
N HIS A 56 -5.51 -1.14 -19.57
CA HIS A 56 -5.37 -2.57 -19.37
C HIS A 56 -4.50 -2.81 -18.13
N MET A 57 -5.12 -3.38 -17.09
CA MET A 57 -4.43 -3.75 -15.87
C MET A 57 -3.76 -5.11 -16.04
N ILE A 58 -2.55 -5.26 -15.49
CA ILE A 58 -1.78 -6.51 -15.48
C ILE A 58 -2.32 -7.37 -14.33
N ILE A 59 -2.95 -8.48 -14.69
CA ILE A 59 -3.50 -9.45 -13.73
C ILE A 59 -2.51 -10.59 -13.54
N SER A 60 -2.01 -10.76 -12.30
CA SER A 60 -1.13 -11.85 -11.93
C SER A 60 -1.59 -12.49 -10.62
N GLY A 61 -2.37 -13.58 -10.72
CA GLY A 61 -2.87 -14.33 -9.55
C GLY A 61 -4.39 -14.21 -9.38
N ASP A 62 -4.84 -14.25 -8.12
CA ASP A 62 -6.26 -14.25 -7.72
C ASP A 62 -6.84 -12.82 -7.65
N SER A 63 -8.16 -12.74 -7.49
CA SER A 63 -9.01 -11.58 -7.25
C SER A 63 -8.61 -10.67 -6.06
N THR A 64 -7.73 -11.14 -5.17
CA THR A 64 -7.14 -10.37 -4.06
C THR A 64 -5.85 -9.66 -4.44
N VAL A 65 -5.24 -9.95 -5.59
CA VAL A 65 -4.00 -9.31 -6.01
C VAL A 65 -4.29 -7.93 -6.60
N PRO A 66 -3.62 -6.84 -6.16
CA PRO A 66 -3.71 -5.54 -6.80
C PRO A 66 -3.33 -5.60 -8.29
N GLN A 67 -4.28 -5.30 -9.16
CA GLN A 67 -4.01 -5.21 -10.59
C GLN A 67 -3.27 -3.88 -10.85
N VAL A 68 -2.11 -3.94 -11.51
CA VAL A 68 -1.24 -2.78 -11.75
C VAL A 68 -1.19 -2.41 -13.23
N SER A 69 -1.10 -1.11 -13.57
CA SER A 69 -1.00 -0.67 -14.97
C SER A 69 0.41 -0.79 -15.55
N ILE A 70 1.43 -0.90 -14.70
CA ILE A 70 2.85 -1.08 -15.06
C ILE A 70 3.45 -2.13 -14.12
N LEU A 71 4.21 -3.07 -14.69
CA LEU A 71 4.97 -4.09 -13.97
C LEU A 71 6.48 -3.75 -14.02
N HIS A 72 7.21 -4.04 -12.94
CA HIS A 72 8.62 -3.69 -12.74
C HIS A 72 8.95 -2.23 -13.13
N PRO A 73 8.24 -1.23 -12.58
CA PRO A 73 8.28 0.15 -13.07
C PRO A 73 9.64 0.83 -12.89
N ASP A 74 10.48 0.29 -12.02
CA ASP A 74 11.83 0.75 -11.69
C ASP A 74 12.92 0.30 -12.70
N SER A 75 12.79 -0.89 -13.30
CA SER A 75 13.87 -1.53 -14.08
C SER A 75 14.39 -0.67 -15.24
N ALA A 76 13.50 -0.05 -16.03
CA ALA A 76 13.88 0.80 -17.15
C ALA A 76 14.53 2.14 -16.76
N THR A 77 14.92 2.30 -15.49
CA THR A 77 15.71 3.43 -14.98
C THR A 77 16.79 3.01 -13.98
N ASP A 78 17.05 1.71 -13.81
CA ASP A 78 18.05 1.25 -12.85
C ASP A 78 19.49 1.44 -13.37
N GLY A 79 19.68 1.68 -14.67
CA GLY A 79 20.99 1.90 -15.28
C GLY A 79 21.77 0.63 -15.60
N ASP A 80 21.15 -0.56 -15.54
CA ASP A 80 21.66 -1.75 -16.20
C ASP A 80 21.07 -1.90 -17.62
N ASN A 81 21.74 -1.26 -18.58
CA ASN A 81 21.47 -1.41 -20.01
C ASN A 81 21.87 -2.78 -20.60
N SER A 82 21.81 -3.86 -19.81
CA SER A 82 22.04 -5.23 -20.27
C SER A 82 20.83 -5.79 -21.02
N SER A 83 21.09 -6.51 -22.11
CA SER A 83 20.07 -7.18 -22.92
C SER A 83 19.47 -8.37 -22.17
N SER A 84 18.14 -8.42 -22.05
CA SER A 84 17.43 -9.46 -21.32
C SER A 84 16.19 -9.94 -22.08
N ASN A 85 15.94 -11.26 -21.99
CA ASN A 85 14.72 -11.95 -22.42
C ASN A 85 13.76 -12.24 -21.24
N ASP A 86 14.14 -11.86 -20.01
CA ASP A 86 13.41 -12.09 -18.77
C ASP A 86 12.50 -10.88 -18.47
N ASP A 87 11.19 -11.11 -18.48
CA ASP A 87 10.17 -10.11 -18.17
C ASP A 87 10.31 -9.49 -16.77
N SER A 88 10.97 -10.16 -15.81
CA SER A 88 11.22 -9.63 -14.46
C SER A 88 12.34 -8.58 -14.38
N LEU A 89 13.11 -8.45 -15.47
CA LEU A 89 14.16 -7.45 -15.69
C LEU A 89 13.71 -6.34 -16.66
N ASN A 90 12.39 -6.17 -16.84
CA ASN A 90 11.81 -5.30 -17.86
C ASN A 90 10.62 -4.50 -17.32
N THR A 91 10.65 -3.17 -17.45
CA THR A 91 9.45 -2.34 -17.22
C THR A 91 8.44 -2.62 -18.32
N LYS A 92 7.27 -3.15 -17.93
CA LYS A 92 6.25 -3.69 -18.84
C LYS A 92 4.91 -2.98 -18.68
N VAL A 93 4.32 -2.57 -19.80
CA VAL A 93 2.95 -2.05 -19.89
C VAL A 93 2.19 -2.77 -21.01
N ILE A 94 0.91 -3.08 -20.77
CA ILE A 94 0.04 -3.78 -21.72
C ILE A 94 -0.74 -2.76 -22.56
N VAL A 95 -0.78 -2.96 -23.87
CA VAL A 95 -1.43 -2.05 -24.83
C VAL A 95 -2.85 -2.47 -25.23
N GLY A 96 -3.26 -3.70 -24.90
CA GLY A 96 -4.53 -4.27 -25.34
C GLY A 96 -4.71 -5.75 -25.00
N GLU A 97 -5.89 -6.28 -25.31
CA GLU A 97 -6.22 -7.70 -25.11
C GLU A 97 -5.73 -8.56 -26.27
N GLU A 98 -5.05 -9.68 -25.97
CA GLU A 98 -4.69 -10.69 -26.96
C GLU A 98 -5.88 -11.63 -27.22
N THR A 99 -6.43 -11.62 -28.44
CA THR A 99 -7.66 -12.36 -28.79
C THR A 99 -7.42 -13.64 -29.58
N GLY A 100 -6.16 -14.00 -29.83
CA GLY A 100 -5.78 -15.09 -30.73
C GLY A 100 -6.02 -14.77 -32.22
N GLY A 101 -5.66 -15.73 -33.08
CA GLY A 101 -5.70 -15.58 -34.54
C GLY A 101 -4.51 -14.79 -35.11
N LEU A 102 -4.53 -14.50 -36.41
CA LEU A 102 -3.39 -13.94 -37.15
C LEU A 102 -3.03 -12.49 -36.74
N ASP A 103 -4.02 -11.71 -36.32
CA ASP A 103 -3.84 -10.32 -35.84
C ASP A 103 -3.60 -10.26 -34.33
N ASN A 104 -3.89 -11.33 -33.59
CA ASN A 104 -3.94 -11.41 -32.12
C ASN A 104 -4.75 -10.28 -31.42
N GLY A 105 -5.52 -9.47 -32.15
CA GLY A 105 -6.26 -8.31 -31.61
C GLY A 105 -5.60 -6.95 -31.86
N TYR A 106 -4.38 -6.91 -32.42
CA TYR A 106 -3.58 -5.70 -32.68
C TYR A 106 -4.34 -4.58 -33.40
N SER A 107 -5.24 -4.93 -34.31
CA SER A 107 -6.13 -3.99 -35.01
C SER A 107 -6.98 -3.12 -34.08
N LYS A 108 -7.27 -3.57 -32.85
CA LYS A 108 -8.08 -2.86 -31.84
C LYS A 108 -7.26 -2.13 -30.77
N TRP A 109 -5.95 -2.38 -30.67
CA TRP A 109 -5.13 -1.78 -29.62
C TRP A 109 -4.87 -0.30 -29.90
N GLU A 110 -4.70 0.51 -28.86
CA GLU A 110 -4.32 1.92 -29.00
C GLU A 110 -2.91 2.16 -28.45
N PRO A 111 -2.13 3.13 -28.97
CA PRO A 111 -0.82 3.43 -28.45
C PRO A 111 -0.88 3.87 -26.97
N VAL A 112 -0.04 3.26 -26.14
CA VAL A 112 0.15 3.65 -24.73
C VAL A 112 1.56 4.20 -24.53
N PHE A 113 1.75 5.03 -23.51
CA PHE A 113 3.03 5.59 -23.13
C PHE A 113 3.55 5.09 -21.77
N LEU A 114 4.87 5.17 -21.59
CA LEU A 114 5.47 5.47 -20.29
C LEU A 114 5.77 6.97 -20.22
N GLN A 115 5.40 7.63 -19.12
CA GLN A 115 5.65 9.04 -18.85
C GLN A 115 6.47 9.20 -17.57
N TYR A 116 7.59 9.90 -17.66
CA TYR A 116 8.45 10.25 -16.52
C TYR A 116 8.46 11.75 -16.27
N ASP A 117 8.83 12.15 -15.04
CA ASP A 117 8.91 13.52 -14.55
C ASP A 117 10.27 13.76 -13.88
N PHE A 118 11.14 14.54 -14.54
CA PHE A 118 12.49 14.89 -14.09
C PHE A 118 12.52 15.83 -12.86
N LYS A 119 11.35 16.17 -12.29
CA LYS A 119 11.13 17.06 -11.14
C LYS A 119 11.51 18.53 -11.32
N LYS A 120 12.27 18.86 -12.37
CA LYS A 120 12.60 20.21 -12.84
C LYS A 120 12.72 20.22 -14.36
N ILE A 121 12.60 21.39 -14.97
CA ILE A 121 12.94 21.58 -16.38
C ILE A 121 14.46 21.40 -16.56
N ARG A 122 14.86 20.59 -17.54
CA ARG A 122 16.23 20.24 -17.91
C ARG A 122 16.44 20.41 -19.42
N PRO A 123 17.56 21.01 -19.89
CA PRO A 123 17.94 20.99 -21.30
C PRO A 123 18.40 19.57 -21.69
N VAL A 124 17.49 18.77 -22.24
CA VAL A 124 17.75 17.41 -22.74
C VAL A 124 18.59 17.47 -24.03
N LYS A 125 19.55 16.55 -24.16
CA LYS A 125 20.51 16.50 -25.28
C LYS A 125 20.47 15.20 -26.09
N GLU A 126 20.22 14.07 -25.44
CA GLU A 126 20.14 12.77 -26.08
C GLU A 126 19.22 11.85 -25.28
N ILE A 127 18.50 10.96 -25.96
CA ILE A 127 17.68 9.91 -25.35
C ILE A 127 18.15 8.57 -25.91
N LYS A 128 18.29 7.56 -25.07
CA LYS A 128 18.58 6.16 -25.46
C LYS A 128 17.50 5.26 -24.91
N ILE A 129 16.93 4.40 -25.75
CA ILE A 129 15.87 3.47 -25.36
C ILE A 129 16.33 2.05 -25.64
N TYR A 130 16.58 1.29 -24.58
CA TYR A 130 16.86 -0.15 -24.60
C TYR A 130 15.55 -0.91 -24.39
N ARG A 131 15.30 -1.97 -25.18
CA ARG A 131 14.06 -2.75 -25.17
C ARG A 131 14.35 -4.23 -24.97
N ASN A 132 13.30 -4.99 -24.60
CA ASN A 132 13.38 -6.43 -24.39
C ASN A 132 13.96 -7.15 -25.62
N THR A 133 14.93 -8.03 -25.37
CA THR A 133 15.66 -8.73 -26.42
C THR A 133 15.30 -10.21 -26.39
N TYR A 134 14.68 -10.74 -27.44
CA TYR A 134 14.44 -12.18 -27.54
C TYR A 134 15.50 -12.81 -28.43
N ASP A 135 16.45 -13.59 -27.88
CA ASP A 135 17.65 -14.11 -28.56
C ASP A 135 17.38 -14.59 -29.99
N ASN A 136 16.35 -15.42 -30.12
CA ASN A 136 15.96 -16.13 -31.34
C ASN A 136 14.76 -15.49 -32.08
N ALA A 137 14.59 -14.17 -32.00
CA ALA A 137 13.57 -13.44 -32.77
C ALA A 137 14.09 -12.15 -33.44
N ILE A 138 13.24 -11.57 -34.30
CA ILE A 138 13.28 -10.18 -34.77
C ILE A 138 12.03 -9.50 -34.20
N SER A 139 12.18 -8.34 -33.57
CA SER A 139 11.08 -7.63 -32.88
C SER A 139 10.80 -6.29 -33.59
N THR A 140 9.60 -6.14 -34.15
CA THR A 140 9.13 -4.87 -34.72
C THR A 140 8.21 -4.17 -33.73
N PHE A 141 8.76 -3.24 -32.96
CA PHE A 141 8.03 -2.38 -32.02
C PHE A 141 7.16 -1.39 -32.79
N LYS A 142 5.87 -1.35 -32.49
CA LYS A 142 4.86 -0.67 -33.30
C LYS A 142 4.56 0.73 -32.81
N ASP A 143 4.31 1.64 -33.76
CA ASP A 143 3.79 2.99 -33.48
C ASP A 143 4.65 3.80 -32.48
N VAL A 144 5.97 3.60 -32.49
CA VAL A 144 6.90 4.26 -31.56
C VAL A 144 6.95 5.76 -31.84
N LYS A 145 6.73 6.57 -30.80
CA LYS A 145 6.85 8.03 -30.79
C LYS A 145 7.48 8.48 -29.48
N VAL A 146 8.34 9.50 -29.51
CA VAL A 146 8.93 10.09 -28.29
C VAL A 146 8.68 11.60 -28.26
N GLU A 147 8.21 12.08 -27.12
CA GLU A 147 7.85 13.47 -26.87
C GLU A 147 8.54 13.99 -25.61
N LEU A 148 8.98 15.24 -25.65
CA LEU A 148 9.48 16.00 -24.51
C LEU A 148 8.52 17.17 -24.23
N SER A 149 8.24 17.47 -22.97
CA SER A 149 7.35 18.59 -22.59
C SER A 149 7.79 19.33 -21.33
N THR A 150 7.46 20.61 -21.25
CA THR A 150 7.50 21.40 -20.00
C THR A 150 6.22 21.31 -19.18
N SER A 151 5.15 20.70 -19.72
CA SER A 151 3.84 20.58 -19.09
C SER A 151 3.45 19.11 -18.85
N PRO A 152 2.91 18.73 -17.67
CA PRO A 152 2.52 17.34 -17.39
C PRO A 152 1.39 16.83 -18.32
N ASN A 153 0.63 17.77 -18.91
CA ASN A 153 -0.46 17.48 -19.83
C ASN A 153 0.02 17.18 -21.27
N PHE A 154 1.25 17.59 -21.62
CA PHE A 154 1.78 17.61 -23.00
C PHE A 154 0.90 18.46 -23.94
N GLU A 155 0.57 19.69 -23.51
CA GLU A 155 -0.07 20.68 -24.38
C GLU A 155 0.82 21.01 -25.57
N LYS A 156 0.21 21.25 -26.74
CA LYS A 156 0.91 21.41 -28.02
C LYS A 156 2.05 22.44 -27.97
N ASP A 157 1.79 23.60 -27.39
CA ASP A 157 2.76 24.72 -27.39
C ASP A 157 3.88 24.53 -26.34
N ASN A 158 3.71 23.56 -25.43
CA ASN A 158 4.67 23.16 -24.40
C ASN A 158 5.45 21.88 -24.77
N THR A 159 5.24 21.31 -25.97
CA THR A 159 5.66 19.92 -26.29
C THR A 159 6.40 19.82 -27.62
N SER A 160 7.53 19.13 -27.62
CA SER A 160 8.32 18.78 -28.80
C SER A 160 8.26 17.28 -29.08
N VAL A 161 7.80 16.89 -30.27
CA VAL A 161 8.01 15.52 -30.78
C VAL A 161 9.48 15.41 -31.18
N VAL A 162 10.22 14.51 -30.53
CA VAL A 162 11.66 14.30 -30.77
C VAL A 162 11.95 13.01 -31.52
N PHE A 163 10.97 12.10 -31.58
CA PHE A 163 10.96 10.97 -32.50
C PHE A 163 9.54 10.80 -33.03
N GLU A 164 9.38 11.04 -34.34
CA GLU A 164 8.09 10.93 -35.02
C GLU A 164 7.55 9.50 -35.05
N LYS A 165 6.23 9.37 -35.19
CA LYS A 165 5.52 8.08 -35.12
C LYS A 165 5.95 7.12 -36.24
N GLN A 166 6.72 6.09 -35.90
CA GLN A 166 7.11 5.01 -36.83
C GLN A 166 7.44 3.70 -36.11
N ASP A 167 7.57 2.60 -36.87
CA ASP A 167 8.00 1.31 -36.35
C ASP A 167 9.52 1.29 -36.08
N ILE A 168 9.95 0.56 -35.04
CA ILE A 168 11.37 0.26 -34.77
C ILE A 168 11.60 -1.24 -34.89
N ILE A 169 12.55 -1.65 -35.73
CA ILE A 169 12.92 -3.06 -35.94
C ILE A 169 14.20 -3.37 -35.18
N GLU A 170 14.13 -4.27 -34.19
CA GLU A 170 15.31 -4.96 -33.68
C GLU A 170 15.70 -6.09 -34.64
N SER A 171 16.81 -5.91 -35.36
CA SER A 171 17.42 -6.93 -36.21
C SER A 171 18.39 -7.82 -35.41
N ARG A 172 18.93 -8.86 -36.06
CA ARG A 172 20.04 -9.65 -35.49
C ARG A 172 21.32 -8.84 -35.24
N GLU A 173 21.49 -7.70 -35.91
CA GLU A 173 22.68 -6.84 -35.80
C GLU A 173 22.48 -5.70 -34.80
N SER A 174 21.25 -5.18 -34.67
CA SER A 174 20.94 -4.10 -33.72
C SER A 174 20.53 -4.61 -32.34
N LYS A 175 20.46 -5.93 -32.12
CA LYS A 175 19.96 -6.54 -30.89
C LYS A 175 20.67 -6.03 -29.63
N GLY A 176 19.89 -5.61 -28.63
CA GLY A 176 20.41 -5.06 -27.38
C GLY A 176 21.15 -3.72 -27.50
N ASN A 177 21.27 -3.14 -28.70
CA ASN A 177 21.75 -1.77 -28.87
C ASN A 177 20.57 -0.79 -28.68
N PRO A 178 20.82 0.40 -28.12
CA PRO A 178 19.75 1.36 -27.89
C PRO A 178 19.27 1.98 -29.21
N GLN A 179 17.98 2.32 -29.26
CA GLN A 179 17.51 3.40 -30.13
C GLN A 179 18.05 4.71 -29.57
N ILE A 180 18.99 5.34 -30.27
CA ILE A 180 19.56 6.66 -29.90
C ILE A 180 18.79 7.77 -30.64
N ILE A 181 18.40 8.80 -29.90
CA ILE A 181 17.76 10.03 -30.38
C ILE A 181 18.61 11.20 -29.88
N SER A 182 19.63 11.58 -30.66
CA SER A 182 20.49 12.74 -30.36
C SER A 182 19.82 14.03 -30.88
N LEU A 183 19.88 15.12 -30.11
CA LEU A 183 19.18 16.37 -30.41
C LEU A 183 20.15 17.48 -30.85
N ASP A 184 19.96 18.01 -32.08
CA ASP A 184 20.77 19.09 -32.67
C ASP A 184 20.94 20.31 -31.73
N LYS A 185 19.87 20.61 -30.99
CA LYS A 185 19.84 21.62 -29.93
C LYS A 185 19.27 20.98 -28.66
N ALA A 186 19.66 21.52 -27.51
CA ALA A 186 19.03 21.06 -26.28
C ALA A 186 17.54 21.49 -26.29
N ILE A 187 16.67 20.63 -25.76
CA ILE A 187 15.24 20.91 -25.60
C ILE A 187 14.95 20.94 -24.10
N ASP A 188 14.46 22.09 -23.63
CA ASP A 188 14.06 22.26 -22.23
C ASP A 188 12.76 21.48 -21.97
N ALA A 189 12.84 20.50 -21.07
CA ALA A 189 11.72 19.62 -20.73
C ALA A 189 11.78 19.21 -19.27
N GLN A 190 10.62 19.03 -18.64
CA GLN A 190 10.49 18.36 -17.34
C GLN A 190 9.92 16.94 -17.51
N TYR A 191 9.20 16.66 -18.60
CA TYR A 191 8.53 15.40 -18.83
C TYR A 191 8.96 14.77 -20.15
N ILE A 192 8.98 13.45 -20.19
CA ILE A 192 9.14 12.63 -21.40
C ILE A 192 7.98 11.65 -21.50
N ARG A 193 7.46 11.43 -22.73
CA ARG A 193 6.57 10.32 -23.07
C ARG A 193 7.22 9.45 -24.14
N ILE A 194 7.28 8.14 -23.89
CA ILE A 194 7.71 7.13 -24.86
C ILE A 194 6.51 6.25 -25.15
N TRP A 195 6.01 6.29 -26.39
CA TRP A 195 4.82 5.57 -26.83
C TRP A 195 5.18 4.26 -27.56
N GLY A 196 4.24 3.32 -27.56
CA GLY A 196 4.24 2.14 -28.42
C GLY A 196 2.88 1.41 -28.43
N LYS A 197 2.62 0.62 -29.48
CA LYS A 197 1.40 -0.19 -29.67
C LYS A 197 1.74 -1.69 -29.69
N GLY A 198 2.51 -2.15 -28.70
CA GLY A 198 3.01 -3.51 -28.62
C GLY A 198 4.08 -3.77 -29.68
N HIS A 199 4.33 -5.04 -29.99
CA HIS A 199 5.34 -5.41 -30.97
C HIS A 199 4.97 -6.69 -31.74
N TYR A 200 5.49 -6.79 -32.96
CA TYR A 200 5.37 -7.98 -33.81
C TYR A 200 6.68 -8.79 -33.74
N ILE A 201 6.60 -10.03 -33.32
CA ILE A 201 7.73 -10.93 -33.11
C ILE A 201 7.79 -11.93 -34.26
N GLU A 202 8.94 -12.07 -34.92
CA GLU A 202 9.22 -13.14 -35.88
C GLU A 202 10.35 -14.04 -35.34
N ASN A 203 10.03 -15.29 -35.00
CA ASN A 203 11.01 -16.23 -34.44
C ASN A 203 11.96 -16.74 -35.53
N THR A 204 13.27 -16.62 -35.34
CA THR A 204 14.27 -16.94 -36.38
C THR A 204 14.63 -18.42 -36.49
N ASN A 205 14.04 -19.27 -35.63
CA ASN A 205 14.36 -20.70 -35.52
C ASN A 205 13.13 -21.58 -35.81
N SER A 206 11.99 -20.98 -36.18
CA SER A 206 10.73 -21.66 -36.48
C SER A 206 9.90 -20.82 -37.46
N SER A 207 8.70 -21.27 -37.81
CA SER A 207 7.73 -20.49 -38.59
C SER A 207 6.81 -19.62 -37.72
N TRP A 208 6.98 -19.60 -36.39
CA TRP A 208 6.10 -18.85 -35.49
C TRP A 208 6.35 -17.35 -35.57
N LYS A 209 5.25 -16.59 -35.63
CA LYS A 209 5.23 -15.14 -35.55
C LYS A 209 3.85 -14.61 -35.17
N GLY A 210 3.82 -13.45 -34.53
CA GLY A 210 2.58 -12.83 -34.06
C GLY A 210 2.80 -11.49 -33.37
N TYR A 211 1.70 -10.80 -33.09
CA TYR A 211 1.71 -9.61 -32.23
C TYR A 211 1.66 -10.00 -30.76
N SER A 212 2.46 -9.32 -29.92
CA SER A 212 2.30 -9.34 -28.48
C SER A 212 1.91 -7.95 -27.95
N ASN A 213 1.04 -7.94 -26.93
CA ASN A 213 0.46 -6.75 -26.33
C ASN A 213 1.39 -6.00 -25.35
N GLY A 214 2.58 -6.51 -25.06
CA GLY A 214 3.54 -5.82 -24.20
C GLY A 214 4.33 -4.75 -24.95
N ASN A 215 4.45 -3.55 -24.37
CA ASN A 215 5.65 -2.73 -24.51
C ASN A 215 6.58 -3.07 -23.33
N LEU A 216 7.84 -3.40 -23.59
CA LEU A 216 8.84 -3.73 -22.56
C LEU A 216 10.13 -2.94 -22.79
N TYR A 217 10.75 -2.50 -21.70
CA TYR A 217 11.95 -1.65 -21.71
C TYR A 217 12.97 -2.15 -20.67
N ASN A 218 14.24 -2.25 -21.07
CA ASN A 218 15.35 -2.65 -20.19
C ASN A 218 15.92 -1.44 -19.44
N GLU A 219 16.15 -0.33 -20.14
CA GLU A 219 16.74 0.91 -19.61
C GLU A 219 16.38 2.08 -20.54
N ILE A 220 16.21 3.27 -19.98
CA ILE A 220 15.95 4.51 -20.70
C ILE A 220 16.88 5.60 -20.15
N GLU A 221 17.89 5.96 -20.93
CA GLU A 221 18.79 7.07 -20.58
C GLU A 221 18.28 8.37 -21.20
N VAL A 222 17.99 9.39 -20.38
CA VAL A 222 17.74 10.77 -20.84
C VAL A 222 18.92 11.63 -20.41
N MET A 223 19.84 11.88 -21.33
CA MET A 223 21.04 12.67 -21.10
C MET A 223 20.71 14.16 -21.19
N ALA A 224 20.76 14.86 -20.06
CA ALA A 224 20.44 16.29 -19.97
C ALA A 224 21.52 17.09 -19.24
N ASN A 225 21.60 18.39 -19.54
CA ASN A 225 22.50 19.32 -18.86
C ASN A 225 21.95 19.66 -17.47
N VAL A 226 22.70 19.36 -16.41
CA VAL A 226 22.37 19.73 -15.03
C VAL A 226 23.43 20.71 -14.51
N PRO A 227 23.05 21.81 -13.84
CA PRO A 227 24.01 22.71 -13.21
C PRO A 227 24.92 21.95 -12.24
N LYS A 228 26.22 22.24 -12.25
CA LYS A 228 27.21 21.59 -11.37
C LYS A 228 26.98 21.86 -9.87
N SER A 229 26.16 22.86 -9.54
CA SER A 229 25.65 23.16 -8.19
C SER A 229 24.42 22.32 -7.77
N GLU A 230 23.68 21.76 -8.73
CA GLU A 230 22.57 20.83 -8.46
C GLU A 230 23.01 19.37 -8.43
N VAL A 231 24.09 19.03 -9.11
CA VAL A 231 24.84 17.80 -8.79
C VAL A 231 25.51 18.02 -7.42
N PRO A 232 25.40 17.09 -6.46
CA PRO A 232 26.00 17.26 -5.15
C PRO A 232 27.48 17.65 -5.23
N SER A 233 27.83 18.70 -4.47
CA SER A 233 29.15 19.32 -4.50
C SER A 233 30.23 18.29 -4.18
N GLN A 234 31.11 18.02 -5.15
CA GLN A 234 32.24 17.12 -4.93
C GLN A 234 33.04 17.60 -3.71
N PRO A 235 33.23 16.76 -2.67
CA PRO A 235 34.07 17.15 -1.55
C PRO A 235 35.50 17.34 -2.05
N ASP A 236 36.21 18.35 -1.50
CA ASP A 236 37.56 18.79 -1.93
C ASP A 236 38.66 17.70 -1.88
N ASN A 237 38.32 16.50 -1.42
CA ASN A 237 39.17 15.32 -1.45
C ASN A 237 38.40 14.13 -2.05
N ILE A 238 38.85 13.68 -3.23
CA ILE A 238 38.41 12.43 -3.90
C ILE A 238 39.05 11.20 -3.21
N GLN A 239 39.12 11.23 -1.88
CA GLN A 239 39.68 10.15 -1.06
C GLN A 239 38.56 9.15 -0.73
N PRO A 240 38.75 7.84 -0.98
CA PRO A 240 37.75 6.84 -0.65
C PRO A 240 37.41 6.83 0.85
N ARG A 241 36.13 6.61 1.18
CA ARG A 241 35.64 6.42 2.55
C ARG A 241 35.04 5.03 2.71
N ASN A 242 35.06 4.48 3.93
CA ASN A 242 34.27 3.29 4.25
C ASN A 242 32.79 3.68 4.36
N LEU A 243 32.00 3.31 3.35
CA LEU A 243 30.55 3.53 3.22
C LEU A 243 29.72 2.54 4.05
N ALA A 244 30.32 1.47 4.58
CA ALA A 244 29.63 0.51 5.45
C ALA A 244 29.61 0.98 6.92
N SER A 245 30.58 1.79 7.35
CA SER A 245 30.83 2.10 8.76
C SER A 245 29.60 2.69 9.46
N GLY A 246 29.11 2.00 10.49
CA GLY A 246 27.91 2.37 11.25
C GLY A 246 26.56 2.23 10.52
N LYS A 247 26.53 1.74 9.27
CA LYS A 247 25.28 1.53 8.51
C LYS A 247 24.91 0.05 8.51
N LEU A 248 23.84 -0.31 9.22
CA LEU A 248 23.33 -1.68 9.19
C LEU A 248 22.90 -2.08 7.77
N PRO A 249 23.21 -3.29 7.30
CA PRO A 249 22.72 -3.81 6.03
C PRO A 249 21.30 -4.39 6.19
N TYR A 250 20.52 -4.38 5.11
CA TYR A 250 19.34 -5.24 4.99
C TYR A 250 19.75 -6.71 5.08
N VAL A 251 18.96 -7.56 5.74
CA VAL A 251 19.24 -9.00 5.91
C VAL A 251 18.03 -9.84 5.49
N TYR A 252 18.24 -10.72 4.51
CA TYR A 252 17.19 -11.61 4.01
C TYR A 252 17.06 -12.88 4.85
N GLY A 253 15.87 -13.10 5.41
CA GLY A 253 15.53 -14.27 6.22
C GLY A 253 15.45 -13.96 7.71
N LEU A 254 16.09 -14.78 8.56
CA LEU A 254 16.04 -14.64 10.01
C LEU A 254 16.90 -13.47 10.50
N GLU A 255 16.30 -12.67 11.38
CA GLU A 255 16.93 -11.53 12.04
C GLU A 255 18.33 -11.89 12.57
N PRO A 256 19.39 -11.14 12.22
CA PRO A 256 20.74 -11.38 12.70
C PRO A 256 20.87 -11.17 14.22
N SER A 257 21.94 -11.70 14.81
CA SER A 257 22.34 -11.36 16.19
C SER A 257 23.65 -10.58 16.17
N ASN A 258 23.72 -9.50 16.97
CA ASN A 258 24.91 -8.61 17.06
C ASN A 258 25.28 -8.02 15.67
N ILE A 259 24.28 -7.48 14.97
CA ILE A 259 24.36 -6.99 13.57
C ILE A 259 25.28 -5.77 13.43
N GLU A 260 25.39 -4.97 14.48
CA GLU A 260 26.22 -3.78 14.59
C GLU A 260 27.70 -4.10 14.29
N ALA A 261 28.16 -5.26 14.76
CA ALA A 261 29.53 -5.73 14.59
C ALA A 261 29.93 -6.05 13.14
N ILE A 262 29.00 -6.01 12.17
CA ILE A 262 29.38 -6.03 10.74
C ILE A 262 30.09 -4.74 10.33
N THR A 263 29.94 -3.65 11.08
CA THR A 263 30.29 -2.29 10.62
C THR A 263 30.90 -1.38 11.68
N ASP A 264 31.33 -1.96 12.80
CA ASP A 264 31.85 -1.20 13.94
C ASP A 264 33.36 -0.91 13.87
N GLY A 265 34.03 -1.42 12.83
CA GLY A 265 35.44 -1.17 12.53
C GLY A 265 36.42 -2.08 13.25
N LYS A 266 35.96 -3.15 13.92
CA LYS A 266 36.83 -4.09 14.67
C LYS A 266 36.87 -5.48 14.04
N ILE A 267 38.06 -5.87 13.58
CA ILE A 267 38.36 -7.18 12.97
C ILE A 267 38.59 -8.24 14.07
N ASP A 268 37.64 -8.40 15.01
CA ASP A 268 37.76 -9.27 16.20
C ASP A 268 36.85 -10.53 16.13
N ASP A 269 36.58 -11.18 17.28
CA ASP A 269 35.76 -12.40 17.38
C ASP A 269 34.33 -12.14 17.93
N ASN A 270 33.91 -10.88 18.07
CA ASN A 270 32.53 -10.49 18.40
C ASN A 270 31.64 -10.58 17.15
N TYR A 271 31.55 -11.76 16.54
CA TYR A 271 30.87 -11.95 15.25
C TYR A 271 29.40 -11.54 15.28
N ALA A 272 28.96 -10.85 14.23
CA ALA A 272 27.56 -10.83 13.84
C ALA A 272 27.16 -12.20 13.26
N VAL A 273 25.98 -12.70 13.63
CA VAL A 273 25.51 -14.04 13.23
C VAL A 273 24.26 -13.92 12.37
N HIS A 274 24.37 -14.29 11.09
CA HIS A 274 23.22 -14.45 10.20
C HIS A 274 22.47 -15.71 10.65
N ASN A 275 21.21 -15.57 11.08
CA ASN A 275 20.54 -16.67 11.78
C ASN A 275 20.00 -17.78 10.87
N SER A 276 19.76 -17.50 9.58
CA SER A 276 19.45 -18.51 8.56
C SER A 276 20.69 -19.28 8.08
N MET A 277 20.48 -20.50 7.58
CA MET A 277 21.49 -21.43 7.06
C MET A 277 21.38 -21.60 5.53
N GLY A 278 22.49 -21.82 4.83
CA GLY A 278 22.53 -21.91 3.36
C GLY A 278 22.79 -20.58 2.65
N ASN A 279 22.40 -20.47 1.37
CA ASN A 279 22.62 -19.33 0.45
C ASN A 279 21.82 -18.05 0.80
N ASN A 280 21.84 -17.63 2.06
CA ASN A 280 21.22 -16.38 2.48
C ASN A 280 22.15 -15.20 2.20
N TRP A 281 21.62 -13.98 2.32
CA TRP A 281 22.33 -12.78 1.94
C TRP A 281 21.99 -11.56 2.78
N LEU A 282 22.97 -10.68 2.91
CA LEU A 282 22.80 -9.31 3.40
C LEU A 282 23.17 -8.31 2.30
N GLN A 283 22.63 -7.10 2.40
CA GLN A 283 22.78 -6.08 1.38
C GLN A 283 22.97 -4.68 1.98
N PHE A 284 24.01 -3.98 1.53
CA PHE A 284 24.18 -2.55 1.80
C PHE A 284 23.47 -1.75 0.71
N GLU A 285 22.65 -0.77 1.11
CA GLU A 285 21.68 -0.08 0.25
C GLU A 285 21.88 1.44 0.32
N TYR A 286 22.17 2.07 -0.81
CA TYR A 286 22.59 3.47 -0.85
C TYR A 286 21.65 4.37 -1.67
N LYS A 287 21.27 5.50 -1.06
CA LYS A 287 20.52 6.59 -1.67
C LYS A 287 21.28 7.11 -2.89
N ASN A 288 22.58 7.36 -2.75
CA ASN A 288 23.46 7.84 -3.82
C ASN A 288 24.17 6.71 -4.57
N THR A 289 24.52 6.94 -5.85
CA THR A 289 25.41 6.05 -6.61
C THR A 289 26.87 6.36 -6.30
N TYR A 290 27.64 5.36 -5.87
CA TYR A 290 29.07 5.48 -5.58
C TYR A 290 29.93 4.85 -6.67
N LYS A 291 31.20 5.28 -6.77
CA LYS A 291 32.27 4.52 -7.42
C LYS A 291 32.99 3.71 -6.35
N PHE A 292 32.89 2.38 -6.40
CA PHE A 292 33.52 1.52 -5.42
C PHE A 292 34.96 1.20 -5.81
N ASN A 293 35.89 1.38 -4.86
CA ASN A 293 37.34 1.20 -5.03
C ASN A 293 37.79 -0.19 -4.55
N SER A 294 37.30 -0.62 -3.39
CA SER A 294 37.51 -1.97 -2.88
C SER A 294 36.44 -2.35 -1.86
N ILE A 295 36.20 -3.66 -1.74
CA ILE A 295 35.36 -4.24 -0.69
C ILE A 295 36.27 -5.14 0.14
N LYS A 296 36.20 -5.04 1.46
CA LYS A 296 36.92 -5.93 2.38
C LYS A 296 35.93 -6.61 3.31
N PHE A 297 36.18 -7.85 3.70
CA PHE A 297 35.34 -8.56 4.66
C PHE A 297 36.13 -9.65 5.39
N LYS A 298 35.72 -9.97 6.61
CA LYS A 298 36.19 -11.16 7.34
C LYS A 298 34.99 -11.97 7.81
N LEU A 299 34.98 -13.25 7.50
CA LEU A 299 34.04 -14.22 8.09
C LEU A 299 34.72 -14.97 9.25
N GLU A 300 33.95 -15.73 10.01
CA GLU A 300 34.54 -16.73 10.92
C GLU A 300 35.41 -17.73 10.13
N PRO A 301 36.66 -18.00 10.56
CA PRO A 301 37.55 -18.95 9.88
C PRO A 301 36.92 -20.32 9.58
N GLY A 302 37.43 -20.97 8.53
CA GLY A 302 37.00 -22.30 8.10
C GLY A 302 36.50 -22.34 6.65
N ASN A 303 35.85 -23.44 6.30
CA ASN A 303 35.46 -23.72 4.92
C ASN A 303 34.07 -23.17 4.59
N TYR A 304 33.92 -22.65 3.38
CA TYR A 304 32.70 -22.09 2.81
C TYR A 304 32.39 -22.71 1.46
N LYS A 305 31.23 -23.35 1.35
CA LYS A 305 30.70 -23.96 0.12
C LYS A 305 30.59 -22.95 -1.01
N SER A 306 30.10 -21.73 -0.74
CA SER A 306 30.18 -20.62 -1.68
C SER A 306 30.18 -19.24 -1.00
N VAL A 307 30.99 -18.33 -1.52
CA VAL A 307 31.03 -16.92 -1.13
C VAL A 307 30.92 -16.06 -2.38
N LYS A 308 29.92 -15.19 -2.43
CA LYS A 308 29.69 -14.24 -3.51
C LYS A 308 29.53 -12.83 -2.98
N VAL A 309 30.13 -11.87 -3.68
CA VAL A 309 29.88 -10.44 -3.52
C VAL A 309 29.52 -9.87 -4.89
N ALA A 310 28.38 -9.21 -4.98
CA ALA A 310 27.84 -8.65 -6.22
C ALA A 310 27.39 -7.20 -6.02
N ILE A 311 27.46 -6.41 -7.09
CA ILE A 311 27.14 -4.98 -7.09
C ILE A 311 26.01 -4.71 -8.10
N SER A 312 25.06 -3.85 -7.73
CA SER A 312 23.98 -3.40 -8.63
C SER A 312 23.65 -1.91 -8.45
N ASN A 313 22.89 -1.36 -9.39
CA ASN A 313 22.17 -0.09 -9.27
C ASN A 313 20.65 -0.28 -8.99
N SER A 314 20.14 -1.52 -9.05
CA SER A 314 18.80 -1.94 -8.61
C SER A 314 18.87 -2.71 -7.29
N PRO A 315 17.87 -2.57 -6.39
CA PRO A 315 17.87 -3.27 -5.10
C PRO A 315 17.70 -4.79 -5.22
N ASN A 316 16.99 -5.27 -6.24
CA ASN A 316 16.67 -6.69 -6.44
C ASN A 316 17.38 -7.30 -7.67
N ASN A 317 17.51 -6.53 -8.75
CA ASN A 317 17.93 -6.96 -10.09
C ASN A 317 19.36 -6.49 -10.46
N GLY A 318 19.84 -6.79 -11.67
CA GLY A 318 21.07 -6.22 -12.26
C GLY A 318 22.42 -6.60 -11.59
N PHE A 319 22.42 -7.55 -10.64
CA PHE A 319 23.60 -7.86 -9.82
C PHE A 319 24.76 -8.49 -10.61
N LYS A 320 25.90 -7.78 -10.63
CA LYS A 320 27.14 -8.20 -11.28
C LYS A 320 28.13 -8.69 -10.22
N GLU A 321 28.48 -9.98 -10.29
CA GLU A 321 29.44 -10.60 -9.37
C GLU A 321 30.84 -10.00 -9.52
N VAL A 322 31.37 -9.42 -8.45
CA VAL A 322 32.74 -8.87 -8.37
C VAL A 322 33.69 -9.80 -7.61
N PHE A 323 33.15 -10.72 -6.82
CA PHE A 323 33.87 -11.82 -6.20
C PHE A 323 32.97 -13.05 -6.15
N SER A 324 33.52 -14.20 -6.53
CA SER A 324 32.80 -15.47 -6.56
C SER A 324 33.78 -16.61 -6.29
N LYS A 325 33.52 -17.39 -5.24
CA LYS A 325 34.32 -18.56 -4.85
C LYS A 325 33.40 -19.72 -4.49
N ILE A 326 33.85 -20.94 -4.78
CA ILE A 326 33.20 -22.21 -4.44
C ILE A 326 34.24 -23.07 -3.73
N ASN A 327 33.86 -23.76 -2.65
CA ASN A 327 34.76 -24.56 -1.80
C ASN A 327 35.99 -23.75 -1.33
N TRP A 328 35.73 -22.57 -0.76
CA TRP A 328 36.75 -21.63 -0.27
C TRP A 328 37.10 -21.89 1.20
N THR A 329 38.25 -21.38 1.65
CA THR A 329 38.65 -21.40 3.06
C THR A 329 38.99 -19.98 3.50
N GLN A 330 38.23 -19.48 4.48
CA GLN A 330 38.50 -18.22 5.19
C GLN A 330 39.60 -18.49 6.23
N ASN A 331 40.70 -17.73 6.15
CA ASN A 331 41.74 -17.66 7.18
C ASN A 331 41.39 -16.59 8.23
N ASN A 332 42.25 -16.34 9.21
CA ASN A 332 42.04 -15.23 10.17
C ASN A 332 42.11 -13.83 9.52
N ASP A 333 42.72 -13.73 8.35
CA ASP A 333 42.96 -12.48 7.63
C ASP A 333 41.70 -11.91 6.96
N LEU A 334 41.71 -10.60 6.73
CA LEU A 334 40.67 -9.86 6.00
C LEU A 334 40.81 -10.14 4.49
N GLU A 335 39.75 -10.61 3.83
CA GLU A 335 39.71 -10.76 2.37
C GLU A 335 39.54 -9.37 1.71
N VAL A 336 40.23 -9.11 0.60
CA VAL A 336 40.27 -7.79 -0.05
C VAL A 336 40.00 -7.89 -1.55
N ILE A 337 38.79 -7.48 -1.94
CA ILE A 337 38.34 -7.37 -3.33
C ILE A 337 38.73 -5.98 -3.85
N ASN A 338 39.74 -5.90 -4.70
CA ASN A 338 40.08 -4.66 -5.42
C ASN A 338 39.21 -4.53 -6.67
N LEU A 339 38.56 -3.38 -6.86
CA LEU A 339 37.58 -3.16 -7.93
C LEU A 339 38.15 -2.30 -9.07
N PRO A 340 37.72 -2.51 -10.33
CA PRO A 340 38.01 -1.60 -11.43
C PRO A 340 37.59 -0.15 -11.11
N SER A 341 38.39 0.83 -11.56
CA SER A 341 38.23 2.26 -11.20
C SER A 341 36.91 2.92 -11.67
N ASN A 342 36.14 2.25 -12.52
CA ASN A 342 34.84 2.69 -13.02
C ASN A 342 33.66 1.88 -12.46
N THR A 343 33.89 0.93 -11.54
CA THR A 343 32.82 0.15 -10.92
C THR A 343 31.90 1.06 -10.12
N LYS A 344 30.63 1.14 -10.54
CA LYS A 344 29.57 1.92 -9.89
C LYS A 344 28.49 1.01 -9.33
N GLY A 345 27.80 1.50 -8.30
CA GLY A 345 26.57 0.87 -7.81
C GLY A 345 25.88 1.70 -6.73
N ARG A 346 24.71 1.22 -6.34
CA ARG A 346 23.92 1.63 -5.16
C ARG A 346 23.73 0.48 -4.17
N TYR A 347 23.99 -0.75 -4.59
CA TYR A 347 23.77 -1.95 -3.78
C TYR A 347 24.98 -2.87 -3.81
N ILE A 348 25.33 -3.42 -2.65
CA ILE A 348 26.36 -4.45 -2.52
C ILE A 348 25.76 -5.60 -1.71
N ARG A 349 25.56 -6.75 -2.38
CA ARG A 349 24.99 -7.97 -1.81
C ARG A 349 26.09 -8.99 -1.52
N PHE A 350 26.09 -9.53 -0.31
CA PHE A 350 26.93 -10.64 0.12
C PHE A 350 26.05 -11.89 0.23
N THR A 351 26.25 -12.88 -0.64
CA THR A 351 25.54 -14.18 -0.58
C THR A 351 26.51 -15.27 -0.18
N ILE A 352 26.31 -15.87 0.99
CA ILE A 352 27.33 -16.70 1.66
C ILE A 352 26.72 -17.95 2.28
N ASP A 353 27.16 -19.10 1.78
CA ASP A 353 26.82 -20.43 2.30
C ASP A 353 28.06 -21.14 2.83
N LYS A 354 28.07 -21.43 4.14
CA LYS A 354 29.19 -22.12 4.80
C LYS A 354 29.24 -23.60 4.40
N ASP A 355 28.13 -24.33 4.55
CA ASP A 355 28.04 -25.79 4.30
C ASP A 355 26.58 -26.30 4.11
N GLY A 356 25.61 -25.39 4.01
CA GLY A 356 24.17 -25.65 3.99
C GLY A 356 23.52 -25.92 5.36
N LYS A 357 24.27 -25.87 6.47
CA LYS A 357 23.82 -26.30 7.81
C LYS A 357 24.35 -25.45 8.97
N SER A 358 25.35 -24.63 8.71
CA SER A 358 26.00 -23.72 9.65
C SER A 358 25.58 -22.29 9.34
N LYS A 359 25.39 -21.49 10.40
CA LYS A 359 25.12 -20.05 10.31
C LYS A 359 26.36 -19.31 9.80
N THR A 360 26.16 -18.38 8.87
CA THR A 360 27.25 -17.50 8.44
C THR A 360 27.53 -16.45 9.52
N LYS A 361 28.81 -16.25 9.84
CA LYS A 361 29.29 -15.27 10.82
C LYS A 361 30.20 -14.25 10.15
N TYR A 362 29.99 -12.99 10.45
CA TYR A 362 30.72 -11.83 9.91
C TYR A 362 31.45 -11.12 11.05
N SER A 363 32.70 -10.72 10.83
CA SER A 363 33.55 -10.02 11.81
C SER A 363 33.64 -8.51 11.53
N GLU A 364 33.66 -8.11 10.26
CA GLU A 364 33.63 -6.71 9.78
C GLU A 364 33.43 -6.77 8.25
N ILE A 365 32.76 -5.75 7.69
CA ILE A 365 32.66 -5.46 6.25
C ILE A 365 33.02 -3.99 6.02
N GLU A 366 34.03 -3.74 5.21
CA GLU A 366 34.40 -2.40 4.77
C GLU A 366 34.09 -2.22 3.28
N ILE A 367 33.33 -1.17 2.92
CA ILE A 367 33.00 -0.82 1.54
C ILE A 367 33.68 0.51 1.21
N TRP A 368 34.82 0.48 0.52
CA TRP A 368 35.54 1.71 0.18
C TRP A 368 35.07 2.26 -1.15
N GLY A 369 34.58 3.51 -1.14
CA GLY A 369 34.10 4.17 -2.34
C GLY A 369 34.29 5.69 -2.34
N THR A 370 34.15 6.26 -3.53
CA THR A 370 34.13 7.70 -3.79
C THR A 370 32.77 8.11 -4.34
N GLY A 371 32.17 9.15 -3.75
CA GLY A 371 30.90 9.74 -4.17
C GLY A 371 31.02 11.23 -4.44
N ASN A 372 30.14 11.76 -5.30
CA ASN A 372 29.92 13.21 -5.40
C ASN A 372 29.18 13.73 -4.16
N ASN A 373 28.34 12.88 -3.55
CA ASN A 373 27.73 13.09 -2.25
C ASN A 373 28.21 11.99 -1.27
N TYR A 374 28.03 12.24 0.03
CA TYR A 374 28.05 11.22 1.09
C TYR A 374 26.83 11.33 2.02
N ASP A 375 25.88 12.22 1.71
CA ASP A 375 24.65 12.38 2.46
C ASP A 375 23.64 11.28 2.09
N GLU A 376 23.64 10.25 2.92
CA GLU A 376 22.68 9.14 2.93
C GLU A 376 21.48 9.42 3.87
N SER A 377 21.30 10.66 4.35
CA SER A 377 20.14 10.98 5.18
C SER A 377 18.83 10.87 4.41
N LYS A 378 17.74 10.58 5.13
CA LYS A 378 16.40 10.60 4.57
C LYS A 378 15.94 12.04 4.34
N ASP A 379 15.11 12.23 3.33
CA ASP A 379 14.45 13.52 3.14
C ASP A 379 13.53 13.76 4.35
N GLU A 380 13.52 14.99 4.88
CA GLU A 380 12.65 15.33 6.01
C GLU A 380 11.17 15.18 5.60
N TYR A 381 10.35 14.61 6.50
CA TYR A 381 8.91 14.50 6.26
C TYR A 381 8.28 15.90 6.22
N VAL A 382 7.74 16.26 5.06
CA VAL A 382 7.00 17.52 4.86
C VAL A 382 5.54 17.16 4.56
N GLU A 383 4.64 17.58 5.45
CA GLU A 383 3.21 17.33 5.34
C GLU A 383 2.64 17.85 4.00
N PRO A 384 1.86 17.04 3.25
CA PRO A 384 1.38 17.41 1.93
C PRO A 384 0.40 18.59 2.00
N GLN A 385 0.47 19.47 0.99
CA GLN A 385 -0.39 20.66 0.92
C GLN A 385 -1.84 20.27 0.65
N SER A 386 -2.63 20.22 1.71
CA SER A 386 -4.00 19.71 1.72
C SER A 386 -5.02 20.76 2.21
N LYS A 387 -6.25 20.66 1.73
CA LYS A 387 -7.43 21.34 2.32
C LYS A 387 -7.88 20.69 3.64
N TYR A 388 -7.44 19.45 3.89
CA TYR A 388 -7.70 18.69 5.11
C TYR A 388 -6.53 18.91 6.08
N ASN A 389 -6.64 19.98 6.85
CA ASN A 389 -5.59 20.50 7.72
C ASN A 389 -6.02 20.71 9.19
N GLU A 390 -7.30 20.47 9.53
CA GLU A 390 -7.73 20.35 10.93
C GLU A 390 -7.57 18.90 11.38
N LEU A 391 -6.68 18.64 12.33
CA LEU A 391 -6.56 17.34 13.00
C LEU A 391 -7.82 17.07 13.83
N VAL A 392 -8.67 16.14 13.37
CA VAL A 392 -9.95 15.82 14.02
C VAL A 392 -9.89 14.57 14.91
N TRP A 393 -8.92 13.68 14.69
CA TRP A 393 -8.72 12.46 15.47
C TRP A 393 -7.28 11.96 15.34
N SER A 394 -6.73 11.39 16.40
CA SER A 394 -5.48 10.63 16.32
C SER A 394 -5.37 9.54 17.38
N ASP A 395 -4.43 8.63 17.16
CA ASP A 395 -3.78 7.90 18.24
C ASP A 395 -2.25 8.01 18.12
N GLU A 396 -1.62 8.31 19.25
CA GLU A 396 -0.18 8.57 19.36
C GLU A 396 0.51 7.46 20.18
N PHE A 397 -0.20 6.37 20.49
CA PHE A 397 0.28 5.13 21.14
C PHE A 397 1.16 5.28 22.40
N ASN A 398 1.08 6.43 23.07
CA ASN A 398 1.85 6.81 24.27
C ASN A 398 1.29 6.24 25.60
N GLY A 399 0.33 5.30 25.54
CA GLY A 399 -0.26 4.67 26.73
C GLY A 399 0.56 3.52 27.32
N GLU A 400 0.03 2.85 28.35
CA GLU A 400 0.54 1.55 28.81
C GLU A 400 -0.11 0.36 28.08
N LYS A 401 -1.21 0.60 27.36
CA LYS A 401 -1.96 -0.37 26.56
C LYS A 401 -2.76 0.34 25.47
N ILE A 402 -3.35 -0.44 24.56
CA ILE A 402 -4.28 0.04 23.53
C ILE A 402 -5.48 0.76 24.17
N ASP A 403 -5.87 1.91 23.62
CA ASP A 403 -7.13 2.56 23.99
C ASP A 403 -8.32 1.86 23.32
N GLU A 404 -8.93 0.93 24.04
CA GLU A 404 -10.09 0.17 23.56
C GLU A 404 -11.37 1.03 23.36
N ASN A 405 -11.36 2.32 23.74
CA ASN A 405 -12.40 3.28 23.35
C ASN A 405 -12.24 3.74 21.88
N LYS A 406 -11.02 3.67 21.33
CA LYS A 406 -10.70 3.96 19.91
C LYS A 406 -10.66 2.70 19.05
N TRP A 407 -10.17 1.60 19.62
CA TRP A 407 -9.84 0.38 18.88
C TRP A 407 -10.58 -0.85 19.38
N THR A 408 -11.04 -1.68 18.45
CA THR A 408 -11.42 -3.07 18.69
C THR A 408 -10.24 -3.95 18.29
N ILE A 409 -9.75 -4.76 19.23
CA ILE A 409 -8.72 -5.77 18.95
C ILE A 409 -9.44 -7.03 18.50
N ILE A 410 -9.06 -7.59 17.36
CA ILE A 410 -9.63 -8.84 16.86
C ILE A 410 -8.90 -10.02 17.53
N ASP A 411 -9.71 -10.94 18.05
CA ASP A 411 -9.31 -12.04 18.92
C ASP A 411 -9.95 -13.33 18.40
N GLY A 412 -9.31 -14.48 18.59
CA GLY A 412 -9.79 -15.79 18.12
C GLY A 412 -9.88 -16.01 16.59
N MET A 413 -9.77 -14.97 15.76
CA MET A 413 -10.06 -15.04 14.32
C MET A 413 -8.95 -15.71 13.51
N VAL A 414 -9.27 -16.83 12.86
CA VAL A 414 -8.41 -17.42 11.81
C VAL A 414 -8.37 -16.48 10.60
N ASN A 415 -7.18 -16.05 10.18
CA ASN A 415 -6.94 -15.43 8.88
C ASN A 415 -5.70 -16.03 8.21
N HIS A 416 -5.87 -16.56 7.00
CA HIS A 416 -4.84 -17.29 6.25
C HIS A 416 -4.05 -18.31 7.09
N GLY A 417 -2.73 -18.16 7.25
CA GLY A 417 -1.85 -19.03 8.03
C GLY A 417 -1.76 -18.71 9.53
N ALA A 418 -2.57 -17.77 10.04
CA ALA A 418 -2.52 -17.29 11.41
C ALA A 418 -3.87 -17.27 12.14
N ILE A 419 -3.79 -17.11 13.46
CA ILE A 419 -4.91 -16.68 14.32
C ILE A 419 -4.60 -15.27 14.86
N TYR A 420 -5.53 -14.34 14.66
CA TYR A 420 -5.51 -13.02 15.26
C TYR A 420 -5.92 -13.10 16.72
N ASN A 421 -5.12 -12.49 17.59
CA ASN A 421 -5.29 -12.58 19.03
C ASN A 421 -4.82 -11.30 19.75
N ARG A 422 -5.43 -11.00 20.89
CA ARG A 422 -5.06 -9.84 21.72
C ARG A 422 -3.62 -9.88 22.23
N GLY A 423 -3.04 -11.07 22.40
CA GLY A 423 -1.67 -11.24 22.89
C GLY A 423 -0.60 -10.82 21.88
N ALA A 424 -0.95 -10.68 20.60
CA ALA A 424 -0.07 -10.11 19.57
C ALA A 424 -0.14 -8.57 19.49
N VAL A 425 -1.07 -7.91 20.17
CA VAL A 425 -1.28 -6.46 20.08
C VAL A 425 -0.88 -5.80 21.39
N SER A 426 0.13 -4.93 21.37
CA SER A 426 0.69 -4.32 22.57
C SER A 426 1.19 -2.89 22.34
N ILE A 427 1.51 -2.18 23.42
CA ILE A 427 2.34 -0.97 23.35
C ILE A 427 3.78 -1.38 23.69
N LYS A 428 4.70 -1.08 22.77
CA LYS A 428 6.14 -1.33 22.91
C LYS A 428 6.86 0.00 23.10
N LYS A 429 7.65 0.11 24.17
CA LYS A 429 8.42 1.32 24.50
C LYS A 429 9.89 1.11 24.21
N ASP A 430 10.54 2.14 23.69
CA ASP A 430 11.96 2.15 23.33
C ASP A 430 12.58 3.51 23.67
N GLY A 431 13.36 3.57 24.75
CA GLY A 431 13.83 4.82 25.33
C GLY A 431 12.68 5.75 25.74
N ASN A 432 12.52 6.86 25.02
CA ASN A 432 11.41 7.81 25.19
C ASN A 432 10.25 7.58 24.20
N ASN A 433 10.41 6.68 23.23
CA ASN A 433 9.44 6.43 22.17
C ASN A 433 8.44 5.35 22.60
N SER A 434 7.24 5.39 22.04
CA SER A 434 6.15 4.46 22.34
C SER A 434 5.42 4.12 21.04
N TYR A 435 5.27 2.83 20.75
CA TYR A 435 4.69 2.34 19.50
C TYR A 435 3.57 1.35 19.78
N LEU A 436 2.52 1.33 18.96
CA LEU A 436 1.71 0.13 18.76
C LEU A 436 2.62 -0.94 18.13
N ALA A 437 2.63 -2.13 18.71
CA ALA A 437 3.30 -3.30 18.14
C ALA A 437 2.27 -4.40 17.84
N ILE A 438 2.27 -4.86 16.57
CA ILE A 438 1.50 -6.01 16.10
C ILE A 438 2.51 -7.13 15.81
N ASN A 439 2.48 -8.18 16.65
CA ASN A 439 3.49 -9.24 16.67
C ASN A 439 3.06 -10.47 15.86
N THR A 440 3.86 -10.84 14.87
CA THR A 440 3.76 -12.15 14.19
C THR A 440 4.67 -13.16 14.86
N LYS A 441 4.18 -14.39 15.11
CA LYS A 441 4.96 -15.42 15.81
C LYS A 441 4.55 -16.85 15.45
N ASN A 442 5.53 -17.72 15.20
CA ASN A 442 5.29 -19.14 14.92
C ASN A 442 5.15 -19.97 16.20
N PHE A 443 4.18 -20.90 16.22
CA PHE A 443 3.92 -21.88 17.29
C PHE A 443 4.17 -23.33 16.86
N ASN A 444 4.88 -23.57 15.75
CA ASN A 444 5.25 -24.88 15.19
C ASN A 444 4.11 -25.77 14.67
N SER A 445 2.95 -25.75 15.32
CA SER A 445 1.79 -26.58 15.03
C SER A 445 0.50 -25.85 15.38
N THR A 446 -0.60 -26.22 14.73
CA THR A 446 -1.93 -25.67 15.01
C THR A 446 -2.41 -26.00 16.43
N GLU A 447 -2.05 -27.17 16.95
CA GLU A 447 -2.34 -27.57 18.33
C GLU A 447 -1.60 -26.72 19.38
N GLU A 448 -0.31 -26.41 19.18
CA GLU A 448 0.43 -25.50 20.06
C GLU A 448 -0.09 -24.06 19.96
N LEU A 449 -0.48 -23.62 18.75
CA LEU A 449 -1.09 -22.30 18.51
C LEU A 449 -2.42 -22.13 19.25
N ILE A 450 -3.42 -22.99 18.96
CA ILE A 450 -4.77 -22.89 19.53
C ILE A 450 -4.71 -23.00 21.07
N LYS A 451 -3.81 -23.83 21.61
CA LYS A 451 -3.59 -23.94 23.05
C LYS A 451 -3.01 -22.65 23.66
N ALA A 452 -2.28 -21.85 22.90
CA ALA A 452 -1.62 -20.64 23.38
C ALA A 452 -2.44 -19.36 23.22
N VAL A 453 -3.23 -19.24 22.14
CA VAL A 453 -3.99 -18.01 21.82
C VAL A 453 -5.51 -18.19 21.71
N GLY A 454 -6.01 -19.42 21.81
CA GLY A 454 -7.42 -19.74 21.56
C GLY A 454 -7.77 -19.78 20.06
N VAL A 455 -9.04 -20.01 19.76
CA VAL A 455 -9.65 -19.82 18.42
C VAL A 455 -11.16 -19.69 18.57
N ASP A 456 -11.77 -18.82 17.78
CA ASP A 456 -13.23 -18.73 17.64
C ASP A 456 -13.67 -19.48 16.37
N ASN A 457 -14.70 -20.31 16.49
CA ASN A 457 -15.05 -21.32 15.48
C ASN A 457 -16.12 -20.80 14.48
N TYR A 458 -15.78 -19.75 13.74
CA TYR A 458 -16.69 -19.03 12.83
C TYR A 458 -17.39 -19.95 11.82
N LEU A 459 -18.67 -20.26 12.07
CA LEU A 459 -19.53 -21.11 11.24
C LEU A 459 -18.96 -22.53 10.97
N GLY A 460 -18.14 -23.08 11.88
CA GLY A 460 -17.54 -24.40 11.71
C GLY A 460 -16.41 -24.46 10.69
N GLN A 461 -15.63 -23.38 10.55
CA GLN A 461 -14.54 -23.27 9.58
C GLN A 461 -13.48 -24.37 9.80
N SER A 462 -13.14 -25.10 8.73
CA SER A 462 -12.14 -26.16 8.79
C SER A 462 -10.71 -25.59 8.76
N ILE A 463 -10.10 -25.45 9.93
CA ILE A 463 -8.73 -24.94 10.08
C ILE A 463 -7.73 -25.85 9.35
N ASN A 464 -6.95 -25.29 8.43
CA ASN A 464 -5.90 -26.02 7.70
C ASN A 464 -4.72 -26.31 8.64
N LYS A 465 -4.71 -27.49 9.25
CA LYS A 465 -3.71 -27.92 10.24
C LYS A 465 -2.27 -28.01 9.73
N GLN A 466 -2.05 -27.97 8.40
CA GLN A 466 -0.71 -27.92 7.82
C GLN A 466 -0.19 -26.49 7.67
N LYS A 467 -1.08 -25.50 7.54
CA LYS A 467 -0.70 -24.08 7.33
C LYS A 467 -0.84 -23.21 8.57
N VAL A 468 -1.95 -23.33 9.31
CA VAL A 468 -2.32 -22.40 10.40
C VAL A 468 -1.47 -22.65 11.64
N THR A 469 -0.32 -22.00 11.71
CA THR A 469 0.73 -22.26 12.72
C THR A 469 1.25 -20.98 13.40
N TRP A 470 0.74 -19.82 13.00
CA TRP A 470 1.18 -18.52 13.49
C TRP A 470 0.13 -17.81 14.33
N SER A 471 0.56 -16.99 15.28
CA SER A 471 -0.27 -15.92 15.82
C SER A 471 0.06 -14.61 15.10
N SER A 472 -0.94 -13.75 14.94
CA SER A 472 -0.76 -12.35 14.57
C SER A 472 -1.79 -11.49 15.28
N GLY A 473 -1.87 -10.20 14.94
CA GLY A 473 -2.82 -9.25 15.50
C GLY A 473 -3.44 -8.34 14.44
N ARG A 474 -4.59 -7.78 14.79
CA ARG A 474 -5.36 -6.79 14.05
C ARG A 474 -6.07 -5.87 15.03
N ILE A 475 -6.08 -4.57 14.74
CA ILE A 475 -6.98 -3.62 15.37
C ILE A 475 -7.76 -2.85 14.31
N GLU A 476 -9.01 -2.52 14.63
CA GLU A 476 -9.88 -1.72 13.77
C GLU A 476 -10.69 -0.72 14.60
N SER A 477 -11.03 0.41 13.99
CA SER A 477 -11.82 1.47 14.64
C SER A 477 -13.33 1.40 14.30
N LYS A 478 -13.78 0.31 13.67
CA LYS A 478 -15.21 -0.02 13.43
C LYS A 478 -16.04 0.23 14.71
N ASN A 479 -17.13 0.97 14.57
CA ASN A 479 -18.02 1.36 15.68
C ASN A 479 -17.32 2.13 16.82
N LYS A 480 -16.18 2.79 16.55
CA LYS A 480 -15.44 3.63 17.53
C LYS A 480 -14.96 4.94 16.93
N TYR A 481 -14.47 4.93 15.69
CA TYR A 481 -14.22 6.10 14.87
C TYR A 481 -14.47 5.79 13.40
N SER A 482 -15.01 6.76 12.66
CA SER A 482 -15.15 6.72 11.21
C SER A 482 -15.25 8.13 10.67
N PHE A 483 -14.86 8.35 9.41
CA PHE A 483 -14.92 9.66 8.76
C PHE A 483 -15.24 9.52 7.26
N GLN A 484 -15.89 10.54 6.68
CA GLN A 484 -16.20 10.62 5.25
C GLN A 484 -15.40 11.76 4.65
N PHE A 485 -14.51 11.43 3.71
CA PHE A 485 -13.51 12.31 3.09
C PHE A 485 -12.52 12.93 4.10
N GLY A 486 -11.33 13.27 3.64
CA GLY A 486 -10.26 13.77 4.52
C GLY A 486 -8.89 13.28 4.09
N ARG A 487 -7.91 13.45 4.98
CA ARG A 487 -6.58 12.83 4.86
C ARG A 487 -6.28 12.01 6.11
N MET A 488 -5.83 10.77 5.92
CA MET A 488 -5.25 9.94 6.98
C MET A 488 -3.75 9.82 6.74
N ALA A 489 -2.96 9.96 7.80
CA ALA A 489 -1.52 9.74 7.81
C ALA A 489 -1.15 8.76 8.93
N VAL A 490 -0.28 7.81 8.64
CA VAL A 490 0.17 6.77 9.58
C VAL A 490 1.69 6.63 9.50
N ARG A 491 2.39 6.86 10.61
CA ARG A 491 3.84 6.64 10.69
C ARG A 491 4.13 5.25 11.21
N ALA A 492 4.72 4.40 10.37
CA ALA A 492 4.91 2.98 10.67
C ALA A 492 6.21 2.40 10.09
N LYS A 493 6.72 1.36 10.74
CA LYS A 493 7.86 0.52 10.34
C LYS A 493 7.37 -0.92 10.20
N VAL A 494 7.30 -1.40 8.96
CA VAL A 494 6.82 -2.75 8.61
C VAL A 494 7.80 -3.84 9.04
N ASN A 495 7.27 -4.98 9.51
CA ASN A 495 8.04 -6.22 9.53
C ASN A 495 7.99 -6.90 8.15
N ASP A 496 9.04 -7.64 7.84
CA ASP A 496 9.31 -8.27 6.55
C ASP A 496 9.49 -9.78 6.69
N SER A 497 10.14 -10.39 5.69
CA SER A 497 10.40 -11.82 5.51
C SER A 497 9.25 -12.60 4.84
N GLN A 498 9.58 -13.75 4.24
CA GLN A 498 8.70 -14.47 3.31
C GLN A 498 7.35 -14.84 3.95
N GLY A 499 6.23 -14.43 3.34
CA GLY A 499 4.89 -14.75 3.84
C GLY A 499 4.37 -13.82 4.94
N ILE A 500 5.02 -12.68 5.22
CA ILE A 500 4.54 -11.66 6.17
C ILE A 500 3.92 -10.48 5.40
N TRP A 501 2.70 -10.07 5.78
CA TRP A 501 1.90 -9.07 5.05
C TRP A 501 1.28 -8.00 5.98
N PRO A 502 2.03 -6.94 6.33
CA PRO A 502 1.50 -5.78 7.06
C PRO A 502 0.57 -4.95 6.16
N ALA A 503 -0.49 -4.41 6.77
CA ALA A 503 -1.46 -3.56 6.08
C ALA A 503 -1.87 -2.33 6.90
N ILE A 504 -2.08 -1.21 6.18
CA ILE A 504 -2.75 0.01 6.63
C ILE A 504 -3.89 0.24 5.65
N TRP A 505 -5.13 0.04 6.09
CA TRP A 505 -6.27 0.10 5.18
C TRP A 505 -7.51 0.67 5.86
N MET A 506 -8.52 0.98 5.06
CA MET A 506 -9.81 1.48 5.52
C MET A 506 -10.93 0.74 4.80
N LEU A 507 -12.00 0.43 5.54
CA LEU A 507 -13.23 -0.16 4.99
C LEU A 507 -14.43 0.74 5.33
N SER A 508 -15.50 0.71 4.53
CA SER A 508 -16.73 1.41 4.90
C SER A 508 -17.30 0.92 6.24
N GLN A 509 -17.76 1.86 7.06
CA GLN A 509 -18.42 1.61 8.34
C GLN A 509 -19.67 0.74 8.19
N ASP A 510 -20.36 0.81 7.05
CA ASP A 510 -21.52 -0.04 6.73
C ASP A 510 -21.13 -1.38 6.06
N GLU A 511 -19.83 -1.67 5.93
CA GLU A 511 -19.21 -2.87 5.35
C GLU A 511 -19.95 -3.39 4.11
N THR A 512 -19.88 -2.60 3.05
CA THR A 512 -20.59 -2.81 1.77
C THR A 512 -19.96 -3.87 0.86
N GLY A 513 -18.73 -4.32 1.16
CA GLY A 513 -18.00 -5.29 0.33
C GLY A 513 -17.43 -4.70 -0.97
N HIS A 514 -17.37 -3.38 -1.07
CA HIS A 514 -16.90 -2.64 -2.24
C HIS A 514 -16.29 -1.27 -1.93
N ASP A 515 -16.08 -0.95 -0.65
CA ASP A 515 -15.56 0.34 -0.21
C ASP A 515 -14.31 0.09 0.63
N GLU A 516 -13.15 0.01 -0.03
CA GLU A 516 -11.86 -0.45 0.51
C GLU A 516 -10.72 0.40 -0.09
N ILE A 517 -9.99 1.09 0.79
CA ILE A 517 -8.82 1.92 0.45
C ILE A 517 -7.61 1.37 1.22
N ASP A 518 -6.62 0.88 0.50
CA ASP A 518 -5.36 0.40 1.05
C ASP A 518 -4.31 1.50 0.93
N VAL A 519 -3.87 1.99 2.09
CA VAL A 519 -2.88 3.07 2.24
C VAL A 519 -1.47 2.49 2.29
N LEU A 520 -1.35 1.23 2.72
CA LEU A 520 -0.18 0.39 2.55
C LEU A 520 -0.61 -1.08 2.54
N GLU A 521 -0.17 -1.81 1.53
CA GLU A 521 0.03 -3.26 1.59
C GLU A 521 1.52 -3.53 1.38
N TYR A 522 2.15 -4.32 2.24
CA TYR A 522 3.57 -4.67 2.14
C TYR A 522 3.75 -6.19 2.08
N LEU A 523 4.58 -6.68 1.16
CA LEU A 523 4.89 -8.11 1.06
C LEU A 523 6.34 -8.36 1.52
N GLY A 524 6.53 -9.09 2.62
CA GLY A 524 7.84 -9.30 3.22
C GLY A 524 8.88 -10.05 2.37
N GLN A 525 8.48 -10.66 1.24
CA GLN A 525 9.38 -11.21 0.21
C GLN A 525 9.77 -10.23 -0.92
N ASP A 526 9.15 -9.06 -1.02
CA ASP A 526 9.58 -7.97 -1.91
C ASP A 526 9.83 -6.70 -1.07
N PRO A 527 10.96 -6.63 -0.35
CA PRO A 527 11.16 -5.65 0.71
C PRO A 527 11.18 -4.18 0.25
N TRP A 528 11.31 -3.95 -1.06
CA TRP A 528 11.34 -2.62 -1.68
C TRP A 528 10.01 -2.23 -2.32
N GLY A 529 9.03 -3.13 -2.38
CA GLY A 529 7.68 -2.87 -2.87
C GLY A 529 6.73 -2.49 -1.74
N ALA A 530 6.01 -1.37 -1.91
CA ALA A 530 4.89 -0.98 -1.07
C ALA A 530 3.70 -0.65 -1.97
N TRP A 531 2.56 -1.31 -1.79
CA TRP A 531 1.39 -1.15 -2.65
C TRP A 531 0.35 -0.24 -2.03
N THR A 532 -0.38 0.44 -2.91
CA THR A 532 -1.48 1.35 -2.57
C THR A 532 -2.62 1.12 -3.54
N THR A 533 -3.80 0.78 -3.04
CA THR A 533 -4.88 0.21 -3.84
C THR A 533 -6.23 0.84 -3.49
N ASN A 534 -7.06 1.09 -4.49
CA ASN A 534 -8.50 1.34 -4.33
C ASN A 534 -9.25 0.13 -4.88
N HIS A 535 -10.14 -0.45 -4.07
CA HIS A 535 -11.01 -1.55 -4.42
C HIS A 535 -12.48 -1.10 -4.42
N PHE A 536 -13.12 -1.22 -5.59
CA PHE A 536 -14.43 -0.62 -5.86
C PHE A 536 -15.34 -1.54 -6.68
N GLY A 537 -16.65 -1.38 -6.57
CA GLY A 537 -17.65 -2.26 -7.18
C GLY A 537 -17.88 -3.55 -6.38
N ILE A 538 -19.09 -4.11 -6.49
CA ILE A 538 -19.61 -5.13 -5.56
C ILE A 538 -18.92 -6.47 -5.81
N LEU A 539 -18.40 -7.09 -4.73
CA LEU A 539 -17.84 -8.45 -4.75
C LEU A 539 -18.81 -9.45 -5.41
N GLY A 540 -18.28 -10.36 -6.21
CA GLY A 540 -19.06 -11.32 -7.01
C GLY A 540 -19.80 -10.72 -8.22
N LYS A 541 -19.97 -9.40 -8.32
CA LYS A 541 -20.72 -8.73 -9.40
C LYS A 541 -19.82 -7.93 -10.35
N ASN A 542 -19.18 -6.89 -9.83
CA ASN A 542 -18.42 -5.91 -10.62
C ASN A 542 -17.25 -5.26 -9.87
N LYS A 543 -16.75 -5.91 -8.79
CA LYS A 543 -15.50 -5.53 -8.11
C LYS A 543 -14.35 -5.42 -9.11
N ALA A 544 -13.60 -4.34 -9.00
CA ALA A 544 -12.34 -4.07 -9.67
C ALA A 544 -11.38 -3.43 -8.66
N SER A 545 -10.15 -3.20 -9.10
CA SER A 545 -9.19 -2.42 -8.33
C SER A 545 -8.34 -1.53 -9.23
N ASN A 546 -7.74 -0.51 -8.62
CA ASN A 546 -6.76 0.33 -9.26
C ASN A 546 -5.71 0.75 -8.22
N GLY A 547 -4.48 0.29 -8.42
CA GLY A 547 -3.35 0.55 -7.53
C GLY A 547 -2.02 0.54 -8.26
N ILE A 548 -0.94 0.76 -7.51
CA ILE A 548 0.44 0.78 -8.00
C ILE A 548 1.40 0.16 -6.97
N ARG A 549 2.50 -0.43 -7.45
CA ARG A 549 3.66 -0.82 -6.64
C ARG A 549 4.64 0.34 -6.56
N ASN A 550 4.82 0.89 -5.38
CA ASN A 550 5.77 1.97 -5.08
C ASN A 550 7.12 1.35 -4.69
N SER A 551 8.21 1.86 -5.25
CA SER A 551 9.56 1.32 -5.03
C SER A 551 10.41 2.30 -4.23
N ASN A 552 11.18 1.81 -3.25
CA ASN A 552 12.19 2.61 -2.54
C ASN A 552 13.62 2.12 -2.83
N TYR A 553 14.61 2.98 -2.54
CA TYR A 553 16.04 2.65 -2.69
C TYR A 553 16.58 1.79 -1.54
N GLU A 554 15.82 1.60 -0.47
CA GLU A 554 16.15 0.71 0.64
C GLU A 554 14.87 0.00 1.09
N ALA A 555 14.98 -1.19 1.66
CA ALA A 555 13.82 -1.96 2.08
C ALA A 555 12.98 -1.17 3.11
N TRP A 556 11.66 -1.08 2.89
CA TRP A 556 10.73 -0.30 3.71
C TRP A 556 10.70 -0.76 5.19
N SER A 557 11.12 -2.00 5.47
CA SER A 557 11.25 -2.56 6.82
C SER A 557 12.45 -2.06 7.63
N GLN A 558 13.37 -1.29 7.05
CA GLN A 558 14.55 -0.80 7.80
C GLN A 558 14.22 0.35 8.76
N ASP A 559 13.11 1.07 8.58
CA ASP A 559 12.81 2.29 9.33
C ASP A 559 11.30 2.64 9.33
N PHE A 560 10.93 3.71 10.03
CA PHE A 560 9.60 4.29 9.98
C PHE A 560 9.44 5.23 8.78
N HIS A 561 8.38 5.00 8.01
CA HIS A 561 7.91 5.86 6.92
C HIS A 561 6.50 6.38 7.24
N VAL A 562 6.08 7.49 6.62
CA VAL A 562 4.72 8.03 6.75
C VAL A 562 3.91 7.68 5.53
N PHE A 563 2.92 6.81 5.69
CA PHE A 563 1.99 6.39 4.64
C PHE A 563 0.69 7.18 4.79
N GLU A 564 0.24 7.85 3.72
CA GLU A 564 -0.95 8.71 3.76
C GLU A 564 -1.89 8.46 2.59
N VAL A 565 -3.17 8.76 2.82
CA VAL A 565 -4.18 8.90 1.75
C VAL A 565 -5.03 10.15 1.98
N GLU A 566 -5.24 10.94 0.94
CA GLU A 566 -6.28 11.97 0.85
C GLU A 566 -7.39 11.49 -0.09
N TRP A 567 -8.65 11.54 0.33
CA TRP A 567 -9.78 11.22 -0.55
C TRP A 567 -10.93 12.21 -0.46
N ASP A 568 -11.55 12.46 -1.61
CA ASP A 568 -12.72 13.31 -1.79
C ASP A 568 -13.64 12.74 -2.90
N PRO A 569 -14.77 13.39 -3.23
CA PRO A 569 -15.68 12.90 -4.29
C PRO A 569 -15.10 12.89 -5.72
N GLU A 570 -13.97 13.54 -5.98
CA GLU A 570 -13.35 13.67 -7.30
C GLU A 570 -12.16 12.74 -7.50
N PHE A 571 -11.36 12.49 -6.45
CA PHE A 571 -10.16 11.64 -6.49
C PHE A 571 -9.80 10.98 -5.14
N ILE A 572 -8.97 9.94 -5.23
CA ILE A 572 -8.15 9.42 -4.13
C ILE A 572 -6.68 9.65 -4.48
N LYS A 573 -5.87 10.17 -3.55
CA LYS A 573 -4.43 10.41 -3.66
C LYS A 573 -3.68 9.73 -2.53
N TRP A 574 -2.57 9.07 -2.82
CA TRP A 574 -1.70 8.46 -1.83
C TRP A 574 -0.36 9.19 -1.77
N TYR A 575 0.22 9.21 -0.57
CA TYR A 575 1.53 9.80 -0.32
C TYR A 575 2.39 8.84 0.49
N ILE A 576 3.70 8.84 0.23
CA ILE A 576 4.69 8.25 1.13
C ILE A 576 5.73 9.32 1.45
N ASP A 577 6.00 9.51 2.74
CA ASP A 577 6.84 10.57 3.29
C ASP A 577 6.47 11.97 2.75
N GLY A 578 5.15 12.24 2.65
CA GLY A 578 4.58 13.49 2.15
C GLY A 578 4.62 13.70 0.63
N LYS A 579 5.23 12.78 -0.13
CA LYS A 579 5.35 12.84 -1.59
C LYS A 579 4.17 12.12 -2.23
N GLU A 580 3.44 12.79 -3.12
CA GLU A 580 2.35 12.15 -3.88
C GLU A 580 2.92 11.05 -4.79
N ILE A 581 2.48 9.82 -4.57
CA ILE A 581 2.93 8.62 -5.30
C ILE A 581 1.90 8.15 -6.34
N PHE A 582 0.61 8.34 -6.07
CA PHE A 582 -0.47 7.81 -6.89
C PHE A 582 -1.74 8.66 -6.75
N GLN A 583 -2.52 8.74 -7.83
CA GLN A 583 -3.88 9.27 -7.82
C GLN A 583 -4.79 8.34 -8.63
N SER A 584 -5.98 8.05 -8.10
CA SER A 584 -7.05 7.31 -8.77
C SER A 584 -8.33 8.15 -8.89
N THR A 585 -9.00 7.98 -10.02
CA THR A 585 -10.38 8.45 -10.27
C THR A 585 -11.27 7.32 -10.82
N GLN A 586 -10.78 6.07 -10.77
CA GLN A 586 -11.47 4.91 -11.34
C GLN A 586 -12.73 4.58 -10.55
N GLY A 587 -13.75 4.02 -11.22
CA GLY A 587 -15.02 3.64 -10.58
C GLY A 587 -15.94 4.79 -10.17
N ARG A 588 -15.50 6.06 -10.31
CA ARG A 588 -16.28 7.26 -10.02
C ARG A 588 -17.45 7.43 -11.00
N ASP A 589 -17.12 7.53 -12.28
CA ASP A 589 -18.06 7.95 -13.33
C ASP A 589 -18.81 6.77 -14.00
N ASP A 590 -18.46 5.52 -13.66
CA ASP A 590 -19.08 4.29 -14.20
C ASP A 590 -20.14 3.65 -13.27
N GLY A 591 -20.41 4.26 -12.11
CA GLY A 591 -21.45 3.84 -11.17
C GLY A 591 -21.02 2.82 -10.11
N ARG A 592 -19.72 2.52 -9.98
CA ARG A 592 -19.19 1.54 -9.01
C ARG A 592 -18.78 2.09 -7.63
N ASP A 593 -19.13 3.35 -7.32
CA ASP A 593 -18.87 4.01 -6.02
C ASP A 593 -17.36 4.17 -5.72
N GLY A 594 -16.52 4.30 -6.76
CA GLY A 594 -15.06 4.20 -6.62
C GLY A 594 -14.35 5.30 -5.83
N MET A 595 -15.04 6.36 -5.42
CA MET A 595 -14.52 7.39 -4.50
C MET A 595 -15.10 7.26 -3.07
N HIS A 596 -15.79 6.16 -2.80
CA HIS A 596 -16.36 5.74 -1.52
C HIS A 596 -17.21 6.81 -0.82
N THR A 597 -18.47 6.91 -1.24
CA THR A 597 -19.42 7.91 -0.73
C THR A 597 -19.89 7.68 0.72
N ARG A 598 -19.38 6.66 1.42
CA ARG A 598 -19.72 6.32 2.82
C ARG A 598 -18.58 6.64 3.79
N PRO A 599 -18.88 6.84 5.09
CA PRO A 599 -17.88 6.83 6.14
C PRO A 599 -17.01 5.58 6.13
N MET A 600 -15.71 5.74 6.37
CA MET A 600 -14.73 4.64 6.46
C MET A 600 -14.01 4.64 7.81
N PHE A 601 -13.53 3.47 8.24
CA PHE A 601 -12.77 3.28 9.49
C PHE A 601 -11.37 2.69 9.21
N PRO A 602 -10.31 3.22 9.86
CA PRO A 602 -8.97 2.62 9.86
C PRO A 602 -8.89 1.20 10.45
N ILE A 603 -8.10 0.36 9.78
CA ILE A 603 -7.67 -1.00 10.14
C ILE A 603 -6.13 -1.06 10.09
N LEU A 604 -5.51 -1.67 11.10
CA LEU A 604 -4.08 -1.92 11.18
C LEU A 604 -3.85 -3.40 11.54
N GLU A 605 -3.15 -4.16 10.71
CA GLU A 605 -2.94 -5.60 10.92
C GLU A 605 -1.66 -6.13 10.28
N THR A 606 -1.32 -7.38 10.59
CA THR A 606 -0.36 -8.17 9.81
C THR A 606 -0.97 -9.52 9.47
N GLN A 607 -1.17 -9.81 8.19
CA GLN A 607 -1.54 -11.13 7.69
C GLN A 607 -0.29 -12.02 7.54
N VAL A 608 -0.44 -13.34 7.61
CA VAL A 608 0.69 -14.28 7.58
C VAL A 608 0.34 -15.54 6.80
N GLY A 609 1.13 -15.84 5.77
CA GLY A 609 0.98 -17.00 4.88
C GLY A 609 -0.24 -16.91 3.96
N ASP A 610 -0.27 -17.80 2.96
CA ASP A 610 -1.36 -17.97 1.98
C ASP A 610 -1.79 -16.67 1.25
N GLY A 611 -2.89 -16.72 0.50
CA GLY A 611 -3.45 -15.53 -0.17
C GLY A 611 -2.48 -14.89 -1.17
N TRP A 612 -2.40 -13.56 -1.19
CA TRP A 612 -1.48 -12.85 -2.09
C TRP A 612 -0.02 -12.93 -1.63
N VAL A 613 0.25 -12.88 -0.32
CA VAL A 613 1.62 -12.99 0.20
C VAL A 613 2.21 -14.40 0.02
N GLY A 614 1.38 -15.42 -0.15
CA GLY A 614 1.81 -16.79 -0.42
C GLY A 614 2.41 -17.48 0.81
N ASP A 615 2.94 -18.69 0.60
CA ASP A 615 3.38 -19.52 1.72
C ASP A 615 4.64 -19.01 2.43
N VAL A 616 4.56 -18.96 3.76
CA VAL A 616 5.72 -18.83 4.66
C VAL A 616 6.73 -19.95 4.40
N ASP A 617 8.01 -19.71 4.69
CA ASP A 617 9.01 -20.76 4.63
C ASP A 617 8.89 -21.70 5.84
N TYR A 618 8.28 -22.85 5.60
CA TYR A 618 8.16 -23.94 6.57
C TYR A 618 9.52 -24.55 6.99
N ASN A 619 10.62 -24.28 6.26
CA ASN A 619 11.99 -24.63 6.69
C ASN A 619 12.56 -23.63 7.71
N LYS A 620 11.85 -22.53 8.00
CA LYS A 620 12.17 -21.52 9.02
C LYS A 620 13.51 -20.80 8.79
N GLN A 621 13.90 -20.62 7.52
CA GLN A 621 15.09 -19.87 7.09
C GLN A 621 14.73 -18.50 6.50
N ASN A 622 13.65 -18.40 5.71
CA ASN A 622 13.27 -17.16 5.01
C ASN A 622 12.18 -16.34 5.70
N THR A 623 11.50 -16.88 6.72
CA THR A 623 10.47 -16.17 7.50
C THR A 623 10.94 -15.96 8.94
N LYS A 624 10.90 -14.73 9.44
CA LYS A 624 11.24 -14.36 10.81
C LYS A 624 10.22 -14.97 11.77
N GLN A 625 10.67 -15.88 12.63
CA GLN A 625 9.80 -16.71 13.49
C GLN A 625 9.11 -15.93 14.62
N ASN A 626 9.53 -14.67 14.84
CA ASN A 626 8.95 -13.70 15.75
C ASN A 626 9.35 -12.30 15.23
N SER A 627 8.41 -11.42 14.89
CA SER A 627 8.70 -10.04 14.44
C SER A 627 7.52 -9.09 14.66
N ASP A 628 7.82 -7.82 14.94
CA ASP A 628 6.83 -6.77 15.23
C ASP A 628 6.67 -5.81 14.05
N TYR A 629 5.43 -5.63 13.59
CA TYR A 629 5.02 -4.43 12.87
C TYR A 629 4.84 -3.28 13.88
N LEU A 630 5.50 -2.13 13.67
CA LEU A 630 5.48 -1.01 14.60
C LEU A 630 4.78 0.22 14.01
N ILE A 631 3.86 0.84 14.75
CA ILE A 631 3.18 2.08 14.38
C ILE A 631 3.40 3.11 15.49
N ASP A 632 3.93 4.28 15.12
CA ASP A 632 4.26 5.41 15.99
C ASP A 632 3.03 6.29 16.26
N TRP A 633 2.30 6.67 15.20
CA TRP A 633 1.03 7.36 15.30
C TRP A 633 0.15 7.16 14.06
N ILE A 634 -1.13 7.39 14.23
CA ILE A 634 -2.13 7.57 13.17
C ILE A 634 -2.90 8.87 13.42
N ARG A 635 -3.00 9.72 12.41
CA ARG A 635 -3.64 11.04 12.47
C ARG A 635 -4.61 11.22 11.31
N VAL A 636 -5.78 11.77 11.59
CA VAL A 636 -6.84 12.00 10.61
C VAL A 636 -7.24 13.47 10.61
N TYR A 637 -7.26 14.04 9.42
CA TYR A 637 -7.46 15.45 9.15
C TYR A 637 -8.68 15.66 8.25
N GLN A 638 -9.42 16.75 8.51
CA GLN A 638 -10.59 17.15 7.72
C GLN A 638 -10.61 18.69 7.54
N MET A 639 -11.63 19.21 6.84
CA MET A 639 -11.90 20.65 6.83
C MET A 639 -12.60 21.07 8.15
N PRO A 640 -12.39 22.31 8.65
CA PRO A 640 -12.91 22.72 9.96
C PRO A 640 -14.42 22.54 10.20
N ASN A 641 -15.24 22.74 9.16
CA ASN A 641 -16.70 22.59 9.22
C ASN A 641 -17.21 21.32 8.51
N GLN A 642 -16.35 20.30 8.34
CA GLN A 642 -16.74 19.04 7.72
C GLN A 642 -17.67 18.23 8.63
N ALA A 643 -18.58 17.46 8.02
CA ALA A 643 -19.58 16.71 8.74
C ALA A 643 -18.96 15.53 9.51
N ASN A 644 -19.36 15.40 10.78
CA ASN A 644 -18.95 14.30 11.66
C ASN A 644 -19.79 13.05 11.37
N VAL A 645 -19.21 11.88 11.58
CA VAL A 645 -19.95 10.62 11.54
C VAL A 645 -20.54 10.32 12.91
N LYS A 646 -21.73 9.73 12.92
CA LYS A 646 -22.35 9.06 14.08
C LYS A 646 -22.81 7.67 13.66
N PHE A 647 -22.88 6.76 14.61
CA PHE A 647 -23.44 5.42 14.41
C PHE A 647 -24.34 5.09 15.59
N ASP A 648 -25.34 4.25 15.36
CA ASP A 648 -26.29 3.88 16.39
C ASP A 648 -25.76 2.87 17.40
N ASP A 649 -26.43 2.82 18.55
CA ASP A 649 -26.29 1.73 19.52
C ASP A 649 -27.59 0.93 19.62
N LEU A 650 -27.64 -0.19 18.88
CA LEU A 650 -28.74 -1.15 18.94
C LEU A 650 -28.62 -2.18 20.07
N ARG A 651 -27.61 -2.08 20.95
CA ARG A 651 -27.46 -3.02 22.10
C ARG A 651 -28.60 -2.89 23.10
N SER A 652 -29.14 -1.67 23.25
CA SER A 652 -30.25 -1.35 24.16
C SER A 652 -31.09 -0.19 23.60
N LEU A 653 -32.35 -0.48 23.25
CA LEU A 653 -33.29 0.51 22.70
C LEU A 653 -33.76 1.56 23.72
N ASP A 654 -33.84 1.18 25.01
CA ASP A 654 -34.29 2.05 26.11
C ASP A 654 -33.19 2.93 26.71
N LYS A 655 -31.91 2.64 26.42
CA LYS A 655 -30.76 3.40 26.93
C LYS A 655 -30.77 4.81 26.34
N LYS A 656 -30.48 5.84 27.15
CA LYS A 656 -30.46 7.25 26.70
C LYS A 656 -29.13 7.92 27.03
N GLU A 657 -28.06 7.41 26.41
CA GLU A 657 -26.69 7.87 26.61
C GLU A 657 -25.95 7.94 25.26
N ASN A 658 -25.99 9.12 24.62
CA ASN A 658 -25.13 9.39 23.47
C ASN A 658 -23.70 9.66 23.97
N LYS A 659 -22.72 8.85 23.53
CA LYS A 659 -21.32 8.95 23.98
C LYS A 659 -20.37 9.00 22.79
N GLY A 660 -19.68 10.12 22.61
CA GLY A 660 -18.71 10.31 21.53
C GLY A 660 -19.38 10.24 20.15
N TYR A 661 -19.27 9.09 19.49
CA TYR A 661 -19.86 8.82 18.18
C TYR A 661 -21.12 7.94 18.23
N GLU A 662 -21.39 7.27 19.37
CA GLU A 662 -22.58 6.45 19.61
C GLU A 662 -23.84 7.31 19.79
N VAL A 663 -24.93 6.92 19.13
CA VAL A 663 -26.27 7.52 19.27
C VAL A 663 -27.29 6.44 19.64
N THR A 664 -27.89 6.58 20.83
CA THR A 664 -29.01 5.72 21.24
C THR A 664 -30.35 6.21 20.64
N PRO A 665 -31.33 5.31 20.40
CA PRO A 665 -32.70 5.71 20.07
C PRO A 665 -33.28 6.78 21.01
N TYR A 666 -33.93 7.78 20.43
CA TYR A 666 -34.67 8.80 21.20
C TYR A 666 -36.00 8.22 21.72
N SER A 667 -36.68 7.46 20.86
CA SER A 667 -37.86 6.64 21.18
C SER A 667 -38.02 5.53 20.13
N HIS A 668 -38.80 4.51 20.46
CA HIS A 668 -39.18 3.44 19.55
C HIS A 668 -40.58 2.92 19.92
N THR A 669 -41.12 2.02 19.10
CA THR A 669 -42.37 1.31 19.40
C THR A 669 -42.11 0.00 20.15
N ASN A 670 -43.14 -0.51 20.84
CA ASN A 670 -42.96 -1.53 21.87
C ASN A 670 -42.78 -2.97 21.35
N ASN A 671 -43.08 -3.27 20.07
CA ASN A 671 -42.99 -4.65 19.55
C ASN A 671 -41.74 -4.86 18.69
N LEU A 672 -40.61 -4.21 19.03
CA LEU A 672 -39.30 -4.55 18.47
C LEU A 672 -38.63 -5.63 19.33
N ILE A 673 -37.98 -6.59 18.68
CA ILE A 673 -37.26 -7.69 19.35
C ILE A 673 -35.79 -7.70 18.93
N LYS A 674 -34.91 -7.94 19.91
CA LYS A 674 -33.49 -8.21 19.66
C LYS A 674 -33.34 -9.67 19.21
N LEU A 675 -32.61 -9.91 18.13
CA LEU A 675 -32.38 -11.24 17.55
C LEU A 675 -30.98 -11.79 17.87
N SER A 676 -30.03 -10.90 18.14
CA SER A 676 -28.71 -11.22 18.69
C SER A 676 -28.20 -10.03 19.50
N ASP A 677 -27.49 -10.33 20.57
CA ASP A 677 -26.74 -9.42 21.45
C ASP A 677 -25.22 -9.53 21.31
N GLY A 678 -24.74 -10.54 20.57
CA GLY A 678 -23.32 -10.79 20.34
C GLY A 678 -22.61 -11.56 21.46
N ASP A 679 -23.33 -12.10 22.45
CA ASP A 679 -22.74 -12.83 23.58
C ASP A 679 -22.48 -14.33 23.28
N LEU A 680 -22.70 -14.80 22.05
CA LEU A 680 -22.55 -16.21 21.62
C LEU A 680 -21.75 -16.35 20.31
N ASN A 681 -20.44 -16.61 20.42
CA ASN A 681 -19.50 -16.63 19.28
C ASN A 681 -19.78 -17.69 18.19
N GLU A 682 -20.44 -18.82 18.52
CA GLU A 682 -20.49 -19.99 17.62
C GLU A 682 -21.86 -20.31 16.99
N GLU A 683 -22.99 -19.97 17.62
CA GLU A 683 -24.31 -20.46 17.17
C GLU A 683 -25.11 -19.48 16.29
N ASN A 684 -24.78 -18.18 16.30
CA ASN A 684 -25.55 -17.17 15.56
C ASN A 684 -25.02 -16.88 14.16
N LYS A 685 -25.96 -16.70 13.22
CA LYS A 685 -25.74 -16.36 11.80
C LYS A 685 -25.46 -14.86 11.62
N ASP A 686 -24.69 -14.27 12.52
CA ASP A 686 -24.36 -12.83 12.54
C ASP A 686 -23.11 -12.49 11.71
N ASN A 687 -22.38 -13.51 11.27
CA ASN A 687 -21.16 -13.39 10.51
C ASN A 687 -21.44 -13.49 9.01
N PHE A 688 -20.97 -12.52 8.22
CA PHE A 688 -20.76 -12.68 6.78
C PHE A 688 -19.25 -12.69 6.48
N TYR A 689 -18.85 -13.14 5.29
CA TYR A 689 -17.44 -13.23 4.90
C TYR A 689 -17.06 -12.16 3.86
N TYR A 690 -15.96 -11.45 4.10
CA TYR A 690 -15.34 -10.53 3.14
C TYR A 690 -13.84 -10.84 3.01
N GLY A 691 -13.35 -11.06 1.78
CA GLY A 691 -11.95 -11.44 1.54
C GLY A 691 -11.50 -12.75 2.19
N GLY A 692 -12.43 -13.59 2.66
CA GLY A 692 -12.14 -14.77 3.50
C GLY A 692 -12.14 -14.49 5.02
N GLN A 693 -12.20 -13.23 5.44
CA GLN A 693 -12.32 -12.82 6.84
C GLN A 693 -13.80 -12.82 7.28
N PRO A 694 -14.18 -13.44 8.42
CA PRO A 694 -15.51 -13.29 9.00
C PRO A 694 -15.69 -11.87 9.59
N ARG A 695 -16.89 -11.29 9.43
CA ARG A 695 -17.24 -9.96 9.94
C ARG A 695 -18.43 -10.06 10.90
N LEU A 696 -18.16 -9.75 12.16
CA LEU A 696 -19.13 -9.75 13.27
C LEU A 696 -20.11 -8.58 13.17
N GLU A 697 -21.40 -8.86 13.42
CA GLU A 697 -22.47 -7.86 13.53
C GLU A 697 -23.34 -8.12 14.78
N ASN A 698 -22.85 -7.69 15.94
CA ASN A 698 -23.34 -8.06 17.28
C ASN A 698 -24.75 -7.56 17.65
N ASN A 699 -25.45 -6.84 16.78
CA ASN A 699 -26.80 -6.34 17.07
C ASN A 699 -27.71 -6.48 15.86
N ARG A 700 -28.81 -7.20 16.01
CA ARG A 700 -29.86 -7.30 14.98
C ARG A 700 -31.23 -7.17 15.62
N ILE A 701 -32.09 -6.34 15.03
CA ILE A 701 -33.43 -6.04 15.53
C ILE A 701 -34.46 -6.31 14.44
N ALA A 702 -35.59 -6.91 14.84
CA ALA A 702 -36.73 -7.14 13.97
C ALA A 702 -38.05 -6.76 14.66
N VAL A 703 -39.14 -6.81 13.89
CA VAL A 703 -40.50 -6.73 14.42
C VAL A 703 -40.82 -8.02 15.19
N GLY A 704 -41.55 -7.95 16.31
CA GLY A 704 -42.08 -9.10 17.02
C GLY A 704 -43.34 -9.67 16.35
N GLU A 705 -43.69 -10.93 16.61
CA GLU A 705 -44.82 -11.61 15.92
C GLU A 705 -46.17 -10.87 16.02
N ASN A 706 -46.40 -10.14 17.12
CA ASN A 706 -47.61 -9.36 17.34
C ASN A 706 -47.52 -7.91 16.84
N GLY A 707 -46.36 -7.44 16.39
CA GLY A 707 -46.12 -6.07 15.95
C GLY A 707 -46.94 -5.62 14.75
N GLY A 708 -47.12 -4.31 14.64
CA GLY A 708 -47.77 -3.62 13.52
C GLY A 708 -46.75 -2.82 12.73
N ARG A 709 -47.04 -1.53 12.48
CA ARG A 709 -46.02 -0.57 12.04
C ARG A 709 -45.15 -0.19 13.22
N GLU A 710 -44.04 -0.89 13.36
CA GLU A 710 -43.02 -0.57 14.35
C GLU A 710 -42.03 0.46 13.79
N SER A 711 -41.40 1.26 14.65
CA SER A 711 -40.39 2.23 14.23
C SER A 711 -39.38 2.56 15.33
N ILE A 712 -38.18 2.98 14.90
CA ILE A 712 -37.18 3.62 15.75
C ILE A 712 -37.08 5.09 15.33
N ILE A 713 -37.00 5.99 16.31
CA ILE A 713 -36.79 7.42 16.13
C ILE A 713 -35.46 7.81 16.78
N TYR A 714 -34.63 8.52 16.03
CA TYR A 714 -33.39 9.13 16.51
C TYR A 714 -33.53 10.65 16.50
N ASN A 715 -32.97 11.30 17.54
CA ASN A 715 -32.80 12.75 17.59
C ASN A 715 -31.32 13.04 17.30
N VAL A 716 -31.04 13.47 16.08
CA VAL A 716 -29.70 13.81 15.58
C VAL A 716 -29.85 15.10 14.79
N THR A 717 -29.27 16.17 15.30
CA THR A 717 -29.38 17.49 14.70
C THR A 717 -28.58 17.58 13.39
N ASN A 718 -29.10 18.27 12.39
CA ASN A 718 -28.41 18.63 11.15
C ASN A 718 -27.86 17.43 10.32
N VAL A 719 -28.55 16.29 10.31
CA VAL A 719 -28.16 15.13 9.46
C VAL A 719 -28.16 15.52 7.98
N LYS A 720 -27.03 15.26 7.31
CA LYS A 720 -26.79 15.43 5.87
C LYS A 720 -27.13 14.15 5.11
N ASP A 721 -26.53 13.03 5.49
CA ASP A 721 -26.71 11.72 4.85
C ASP A 721 -26.99 10.65 5.91
N ILE A 722 -27.64 9.56 5.51
CA ILE A 722 -27.93 8.41 6.36
C ILE A 722 -27.81 7.10 5.57
N HIS A 723 -27.23 6.09 6.21
CA HIS A 723 -27.02 4.74 5.68
C HIS A 723 -27.58 3.73 6.68
N LEU A 724 -28.45 2.83 6.23
CA LEU A 724 -28.90 1.69 7.04
C LEU A 724 -28.22 0.43 6.52
N THR A 725 -27.71 -0.41 7.43
CA THR A 725 -27.44 -1.82 7.14
C THR A 725 -28.64 -2.67 7.56
N THR A 726 -29.15 -3.45 6.63
CA THR A 726 -30.29 -4.35 6.84
C THR A 726 -29.98 -5.74 6.33
N TYR A 727 -30.67 -6.75 6.86
CA TYR A 727 -30.53 -8.15 6.45
C TYR A 727 -31.88 -8.74 6.07
N TYR A 728 -31.88 -9.50 4.97
CA TYR A 728 -33.04 -10.22 4.45
C TYR A 728 -32.73 -11.71 4.33
N GLN A 729 -33.68 -12.58 4.66
CA GLN A 729 -33.52 -14.03 4.51
C GLN A 729 -33.15 -14.40 3.06
N THR A 730 -32.34 -15.44 2.88
CA THR A 730 -32.02 -15.98 1.55
C THR A 730 -32.94 -17.13 1.16
N ILE A 731 -33.30 -17.20 -0.12
CA ILE A 731 -34.25 -18.17 -0.68
C ILE A 731 -33.67 -19.60 -0.59
N GLU A 732 -34.37 -20.50 0.10
CA GLU A 732 -33.82 -21.78 0.57
C GLU A 732 -33.39 -22.78 -0.51
N ASP A 733 -34.04 -22.72 -1.69
CA ASP A 733 -33.80 -23.62 -2.82
C ASP A 733 -33.18 -22.89 -4.03
N LYS A 734 -32.63 -21.68 -3.80
CA LYS A 734 -32.00 -20.85 -4.83
C LYS A 734 -30.58 -20.45 -4.43
N ILE A 735 -29.61 -21.22 -4.94
CA ILE A 735 -28.18 -21.04 -4.71
C ILE A 735 -27.48 -21.12 -6.08
N THR A 736 -26.38 -20.39 -6.30
CA THR A 736 -25.60 -20.42 -7.54
C THR A 736 -24.10 -20.35 -7.24
N TRP A 737 -23.29 -21.08 -8.00
CA TRP A 737 -21.83 -21.02 -7.86
C TRP A 737 -21.28 -19.81 -8.63
N ASN A 738 -20.77 -18.83 -7.91
CA ASN A 738 -20.07 -17.69 -8.48
C ASN A 738 -18.58 -18.03 -8.65
N ARG A 739 -18.14 -18.11 -9.91
CA ARG A 739 -16.74 -18.41 -10.25
C ARG A 739 -15.77 -17.30 -9.85
N SER A 740 -16.21 -16.03 -9.89
CA SER A 740 -15.38 -14.86 -9.58
C SER A 740 -15.23 -14.62 -8.08
N ALA A 741 -16.18 -15.10 -7.26
CA ALA A 741 -16.10 -15.08 -5.81
C ALA A 741 -15.64 -16.42 -5.19
N GLY A 742 -15.35 -17.44 -6.00
CA GLY A 742 -14.93 -18.77 -5.54
C GLY A 742 -15.95 -19.49 -4.63
N ALA A 743 -17.22 -19.10 -4.65
CA ALA A 743 -18.18 -19.41 -3.59
C ALA A 743 -19.61 -19.66 -4.11
N TYR A 744 -20.45 -20.19 -3.23
CA TYR A 744 -21.90 -20.30 -3.44
C TYR A 744 -22.63 -19.06 -2.90
N GLU A 745 -23.30 -18.33 -3.79
CA GLU A 745 -24.17 -17.19 -3.48
C GLU A 745 -25.63 -17.63 -3.44
N GLY A 746 -26.45 -16.97 -2.61
CA GLY A 746 -27.90 -17.16 -2.58
C GLY A 746 -28.64 -16.02 -3.28
N TYR A 747 -29.91 -15.85 -2.94
CA TYR A 747 -30.75 -14.76 -3.43
C TYR A 747 -31.62 -14.21 -2.29
N SER A 748 -31.68 -12.88 -2.15
CA SER A 748 -32.58 -12.21 -1.19
C SER A 748 -34.06 -12.53 -1.49
N ILE A 749 -34.88 -12.77 -0.46
CA ILE A 749 -36.35 -12.89 -0.63
C ILE A 749 -36.98 -11.64 -1.29
N ARG A 750 -36.34 -10.47 -1.20
CA ARG A 750 -36.72 -9.25 -1.94
C ARG A 750 -36.83 -9.49 -3.44
N SER A 751 -35.99 -10.37 -3.99
CA SER A 751 -35.94 -10.68 -5.42
C SER A 751 -37.06 -11.61 -5.93
N SER A 752 -37.92 -12.14 -5.04
CA SER A 752 -38.97 -13.09 -5.41
C SER A 752 -40.34 -12.82 -4.77
N LEU A 753 -40.58 -11.59 -4.29
CA LEU A 753 -41.88 -11.17 -3.75
C LEU A 753 -42.99 -11.32 -4.80
N ILE A 754 -44.16 -11.79 -4.34
CA ILE A 754 -45.35 -11.99 -5.18
C ILE A 754 -46.26 -10.76 -5.11
N SER A 755 -46.39 -10.17 -3.92
CA SER A 755 -47.16 -8.94 -3.68
C SER A 755 -46.77 -8.31 -2.35
N GLY A 756 -46.74 -6.98 -2.30
CA GLY A 756 -46.29 -6.21 -1.14
C GLY A 756 -44.86 -5.68 -1.31
N ASN A 757 -44.32 -5.06 -0.27
CA ASN A 757 -42.93 -4.61 -0.19
C ASN A 757 -42.41 -4.85 1.24
N ILE A 758 -41.13 -5.21 1.37
CA ILE A 758 -40.43 -5.43 2.64
C ILE A 758 -39.27 -4.46 2.87
N ASP A 759 -39.22 -3.36 2.12
CA ASP A 759 -38.24 -2.30 2.27
C ASP A 759 -38.54 -1.40 3.48
N PHE A 760 -37.49 -1.00 4.19
CA PHE A 760 -37.57 -0.01 5.25
C PHE A 760 -37.95 1.37 4.69
N LYS A 761 -38.65 2.18 5.50
CA LYS A 761 -39.03 3.56 5.14
C LYS A 761 -38.32 4.56 6.04
N LEU A 762 -37.74 5.57 5.42
CA LEU A 762 -37.06 6.67 6.10
C LEU A 762 -37.96 7.91 6.10
N PHE A 763 -38.05 8.59 7.23
CA PHE A 763 -38.72 9.88 7.35
C PHE A 763 -37.83 10.88 8.08
N THR A 764 -37.90 12.14 7.67
CA THR A 764 -37.27 13.29 8.32
C THR A 764 -38.32 14.18 8.98
N SER A 765 -37.91 14.87 10.05
CA SER A 765 -38.69 15.90 10.73
C SER A 765 -37.76 16.90 11.40
N ASP A 766 -38.20 18.16 11.54
CA ASP A 766 -37.51 19.22 12.26
C ASP A 766 -38.14 19.53 13.63
N ASP A 767 -39.41 19.19 13.85
CA ASP A 767 -40.13 19.32 15.12
C ASP A 767 -40.34 17.98 15.87
N GLY A 768 -40.32 16.85 15.16
CA GLY A 768 -40.64 15.51 15.67
C GLY A 768 -42.11 15.13 15.52
N GLU A 769 -42.97 16.06 15.09
CA GLU A 769 -44.42 15.90 14.91
C GLU A 769 -44.79 15.71 13.43
N ILE A 770 -44.21 16.54 12.54
CA ILE A 770 -44.48 16.53 11.10
C ILE A 770 -43.42 15.69 10.38
N TRP A 771 -43.85 14.53 9.86
CA TRP A 771 -42.96 13.53 9.25
C TRP A 771 -43.02 13.52 7.73
N ASN A 772 -41.89 13.80 7.08
CA ASN A 772 -41.73 13.81 5.64
C ASN A 772 -41.02 12.53 5.17
N GLU A 773 -41.65 11.76 4.27
CA GLU A 773 -41.07 10.53 3.71
C GLU A 773 -39.90 10.84 2.77
N VAL A 774 -38.73 10.27 3.03
CA VAL A 774 -37.56 10.38 2.16
C VAL A 774 -37.73 9.42 1.00
N ARG A 775 -37.96 9.96 -0.21
CA ARG A 775 -38.25 9.15 -1.41
C ARG A 775 -37.02 8.79 -2.25
N ASN A 776 -35.95 9.56 -2.13
CA ASN A 776 -34.71 9.36 -2.88
C ASN A 776 -33.74 8.48 -2.08
N VAL A 777 -34.08 7.21 -1.91
CA VAL A 777 -33.24 6.21 -1.22
C VAL A 777 -32.61 5.28 -2.26
N LYS A 778 -31.28 5.24 -2.33
CA LYS A 778 -30.52 4.24 -3.10
C LYS A 778 -30.55 2.94 -2.29
N ILE A 779 -30.97 1.82 -2.90
CA ILE A 779 -31.05 0.52 -2.22
C ILE A 779 -30.16 -0.46 -2.97
N VAL A 780 -29.23 -1.12 -2.26
CA VAL A 780 -28.26 -2.03 -2.87
C VAL A 780 -28.21 -3.33 -2.06
N ASP A 781 -28.51 -4.46 -2.71
CA ASP A 781 -28.17 -5.78 -2.18
C ASP A 781 -26.66 -5.96 -2.36
N ASN A 782 -25.89 -5.95 -1.27
CA ASN A 782 -24.43 -5.92 -1.29
C ASN A 782 -23.88 -7.36 -1.34
N PHE A 783 -23.96 -8.07 -0.22
CA PHE A 783 -23.64 -9.50 -0.12
C PHE A 783 -24.91 -10.34 -0.09
N VAL A 784 -24.86 -11.55 -0.66
CA VAL A 784 -26.00 -12.46 -0.68
C VAL A 784 -25.53 -13.90 -0.42
N GLU A 785 -25.54 -14.29 0.86
CA GLU A 785 -25.08 -15.61 1.29
C GLU A 785 -25.98 -16.74 0.75
N LYS A 786 -25.43 -17.96 0.65
CA LYS A 786 -26.25 -19.16 0.43
C LYS A 786 -27.16 -19.41 1.64
N HIS A 787 -28.31 -20.05 1.42
CA HIS A 787 -29.17 -20.48 2.53
C HIS A 787 -28.52 -21.62 3.35
N PRO A 788 -28.70 -21.65 4.70
CA PRO A 788 -29.35 -20.65 5.55
C PRO A 788 -28.40 -19.51 5.96
N GLY A 789 -28.56 -18.36 5.32
CA GLY A 789 -27.79 -17.13 5.53
C GLY A 789 -28.61 -15.92 5.06
N TYR A 790 -28.03 -14.73 5.05
CA TYR A 790 -28.76 -13.49 4.76
C TYR A 790 -28.19 -12.70 3.57
N ALA A 791 -29.03 -11.83 3.01
CA ALA A 791 -28.64 -10.79 2.08
C ALA A 791 -28.44 -9.49 2.85
N ARG A 792 -27.20 -8.99 2.91
CA ARG A 792 -26.85 -7.68 3.50
C ARG A 792 -27.21 -6.61 2.47
N THR A 793 -28.19 -5.78 2.78
CA THR A 793 -28.75 -4.74 1.90
C THR A 793 -28.58 -3.37 2.56
N THR A 794 -28.03 -2.38 1.85
CA THR A 794 -27.99 -0.99 2.33
C THR A 794 -29.12 -0.15 1.78
N PHE A 795 -29.59 0.80 2.61
CA PHE A 795 -30.49 1.88 2.23
C PHE A 795 -29.78 3.20 2.49
N ASP A 796 -29.34 3.86 1.43
CA ASP A 796 -28.57 5.10 1.48
C ASP A 796 -29.43 6.30 1.04
N ALA A 797 -29.55 7.33 1.88
CA ALA A 797 -30.23 8.57 1.55
C ALA A 797 -29.30 9.78 1.79
N TYR A 798 -29.08 10.54 0.72
CA TYR A 798 -28.09 11.62 0.67
C TYR A 798 -28.76 13.00 0.58
N ASN A 799 -28.09 14.03 1.10
CA ASN A 799 -28.49 15.44 1.02
C ASN A 799 -29.92 15.70 1.58
N LEU A 800 -30.17 15.20 2.79
CA LEU A 800 -31.38 15.47 3.56
C LEU A 800 -31.57 16.98 3.83
N PRO A 801 -32.81 17.44 4.14
CA PRO A 801 -33.08 18.84 4.44
C PRO A 801 -32.22 19.37 5.60
N LYS A 802 -31.61 20.55 5.44
CA LYS A 802 -30.64 21.12 6.41
C LYS A 802 -31.19 21.29 7.83
N ASN A 803 -32.51 21.42 7.99
CA ASN A 803 -33.21 21.55 9.26
C ASN A 803 -33.56 20.22 9.93
N THR A 804 -33.24 19.05 9.33
CA THR A 804 -33.53 17.72 9.91
C THR A 804 -32.98 17.60 11.34
N GLN A 805 -33.87 17.42 12.33
CA GLN A 805 -33.51 17.15 13.72
C GLN A 805 -33.84 15.72 14.14
N PHE A 806 -34.85 15.11 13.52
CA PHE A 806 -35.30 13.76 13.80
C PHE A 806 -35.32 12.89 12.55
N ILE A 807 -34.86 11.66 12.72
CA ILE A 807 -34.98 10.56 11.77
C ILE A 807 -35.93 9.54 12.34
N LYS A 808 -36.85 9.03 11.52
CA LYS A 808 -37.65 7.83 11.83
C LYS A 808 -37.41 6.75 10.80
N ILE A 809 -37.11 5.56 11.28
CA ILE A 809 -37.01 4.32 10.50
C ILE A 809 -38.25 3.50 10.80
N GLU A 810 -39.18 3.42 9.85
CA GLU A 810 -40.37 2.57 9.94
C GLU A 810 -40.04 1.18 9.39
N PHE A 811 -40.32 0.15 10.19
CA PHE A 811 -40.10 -1.24 9.82
C PHE A 811 -41.18 -1.73 8.84
N PRO A 812 -40.80 -2.55 7.84
CA PRO A 812 -41.73 -3.07 6.84
C PRO A 812 -42.84 -3.95 7.41
N GLN A 813 -43.98 -3.94 6.74
CA GLN A 813 -45.11 -4.84 7.07
C GLN A 813 -44.92 -6.20 6.42
N TYR A 814 -44.37 -7.16 7.17
CA TYR A 814 -44.18 -8.53 6.70
C TYR A 814 -45.49 -9.35 6.60
N LYS A 815 -46.51 -9.01 7.42
CA LYS A 815 -47.76 -9.75 7.50
C LYS A 815 -48.53 -9.73 6.18
N ASN A 816 -48.87 -10.92 5.68
CA ASN A 816 -49.49 -11.19 4.36
C ASN A 816 -48.58 -10.94 3.14
N VAL A 817 -47.31 -10.59 3.32
CA VAL A 817 -46.33 -10.58 2.22
C VAL A 817 -45.88 -12.02 1.95
N LYS A 818 -45.82 -12.38 0.66
CA LYS A 818 -45.42 -13.72 0.21
C LYS A 818 -44.29 -13.63 -0.81
N TYR A 819 -43.38 -14.59 -0.75
CA TYR A 819 -42.28 -14.75 -1.68
C TYR A 819 -42.33 -16.13 -2.35
N ARG A 820 -41.68 -16.26 -3.51
CA ARG A 820 -41.64 -17.49 -4.30
C ARG A 820 -40.27 -18.16 -4.20
N LEU A 821 -40.29 -19.47 -3.99
CA LEU A 821 -39.14 -20.35 -4.05
C LEU A 821 -38.77 -20.69 -5.51
N ASN A 822 -37.55 -21.17 -5.75
CA ASN A 822 -37.06 -21.57 -7.08
C ASN A 822 -37.86 -22.75 -7.65
N SER A 823 -38.30 -23.67 -6.79
CA SER A 823 -39.28 -24.74 -7.04
C SER A 823 -40.68 -24.25 -7.41
N GLY A 824 -40.93 -22.93 -7.39
CA GLY A 824 -42.23 -22.31 -7.67
C GLY A 824 -43.18 -22.27 -6.47
N ALA A 825 -42.85 -22.97 -5.37
CA ALA A 825 -43.62 -22.95 -4.12
C ALA A 825 -43.68 -21.53 -3.51
N ILE A 826 -44.69 -21.29 -2.67
CA ILE A 826 -44.98 -19.98 -2.09
C ILE A 826 -44.85 -20.06 -0.58
N LYS A 827 -44.16 -19.09 0.03
CA LYS A 827 -44.05 -18.93 1.48
C LYS A 827 -44.44 -17.52 1.91
N ASP A 828 -45.01 -17.42 3.11
CA ASP A 828 -45.20 -16.17 3.82
C ASP A 828 -43.85 -15.69 4.37
N VAL A 829 -43.59 -14.38 4.29
CA VAL A 829 -42.43 -13.75 4.93
C VAL A 829 -42.64 -13.75 6.45
N LYS A 830 -41.61 -14.10 7.22
CA LYS A 830 -41.63 -14.02 8.69
C LYS A 830 -41.09 -12.69 9.19
N ASN A 831 -41.39 -12.37 10.44
CA ASN A 831 -40.85 -11.20 11.10
C ASN A 831 -39.31 -11.23 11.21
N THR A 832 -38.74 -12.41 11.47
CA THR A 832 -37.27 -12.61 11.56
C THR A 832 -36.56 -12.67 10.20
N ASP A 833 -37.30 -12.73 9.09
CA ASP A 833 -36.70 -12.73 7.74
C ASP A 833 -36.27 -11.33 7.28
N ILE A 834 -36.53 -10.28 8.08
CA ILE A 834 -36.19 -8.88 7.80
C ILE A 834 -35.65 -8.23 9.08
N GLN A 835 -34.46 -7.62 9.00
CA GLN A 835 -33.74 -7.18 10.19
C GLN A 835 -33.00 -5.86 9.94
N LEU A 836 -33.01 -4.96 10.91
CA LEU A 836 -32.12 -3.81 10.99
C LEU A 836 -30.89 -4.21 11.81
N ALA A 837 -29.69 -3.88 11.32
CA ALA A 837 -28.43 -4.14 12.04
C ALA A 837 -27.67 -2.86 12.41
N LYS A 838 -27.83 -1.78 11.62
CA LYS A 838 -27.05 -0.56 11.80
C LYS A 838 -27.71 0.66 11.15
N VAL A 839 -27.42 1.82 11.71
CA VAL A 839 -27.72 3.14 11.16
C VAL A 839 -26.50 4.05 11.33
N THR A 840 -25.84 4.38 10.23
CA THR A 840 -24.75 5.35 10.17
C THR A 840 -25.29 6.69 9.70
N PHE A 841 -25.01 7.77 10.42
CA PHE A 841 -25.42 9.14 10.10
C PHE A 841 -24.21 10.00 9.79
N LEU A 842 -24.34 10.91 8.83
CA LEU A 842 -23.41 12.01 8.62
C LEU A 842 -24.06 13.32 9.09
N GLN A 843 -23.51 13.93 10.14
CA GLN A 843 -24.04 15.11 10.83
C GLN A 843 -23.16 16.34 10.53
N ASN A 844 -23.76 17.42 10.00
CA ASN A 844 -23.01 18.67 9.82
C ASN A 844 -22.59 19.25 11.18
N LYS A 845 -21.37 19.80 11.26
CA LYS A 845 -20.91 20.65 12.38
C LYS A 845 -21.75 21.94 12.47
#